data_AF-A0A3N5TVN9-F1
#
_entry.id   AF-A0A3N5TVN9-F1
#
_cell.length_a   1.000
_cell.length_b   1.000
_cell.length_c   1.000
_cell.angle_alpha   90.00
_cell.angle_beta   90.00
_cell.angle_gamma   90.00
#
_symmetry.space_group_name_H-M   'P 1'
#
loop_
_entity.id
_entity.type
_entity.pdbx_description
1 polymer ?
#
loop_
_entity_poly.entity_id
_entity_poly.type
_entity_poly.pdbx_seq_one_letter_code
_entity_poly.pdbx_strand_id
1 'polypeptide(L)'
;AEFDIRATPLEQFIELVDAVHERSAKIFIDIAINHTGWGASLHETHPEWLVRGNDGRIEVPGAWGVRWEDLTLLNYSKTDLWKYMTDVFLIWCRRGVDGFRCDAGYMVPVPAWQFIVSSVREQFPDTIFLLEGLGGKTSVTRDILNAGNFNWAYSELFQNYDRGQIENYLPGAIGISGEDGILVHFAETHDNNRLASRSKTYALMRTALSALSSPEGSFGFANGAEWLAVEKIDVHGASSLNWGAKDNQVEHLKRLSDILKTHPAFSDKTALSLIGQGSGNHMVLLRHHLPTGKKLLIVVNLDDSNKTTASWNAQKAGLCGTAYFDLITSDRIKIESSGKINSCLLDPGQVFCLATDERDSDLVKVEAGSNFIPPERVTWQKMRAKALEVFRLYNGYNDIGELDVDKTAEFLSENPLEFCRSLNPFTKETLVIAWRWPKDLKREVMIPPDHLLLVVADKPFLSRVINRDLVLSQEEGLPRRDGSFFALFSPLKTPSEHLRLTIRLTVYAPGQTKHAEASLLFLSEPENVRVKRSFTRTELLNKPIVFLDTNGRGAMLHVPVSWCDLNSKYDALLAANIHNEYPVDRLVTLTRCRAWIVFQGFSQDICLDCLDSFELDRKDGGRWHYRVPTGQGEHIFFDIKLRLVTGENAIRLIFKRLSDGNKDRCLSDDKEIKLILRPDIEYRNFHDTTKAFQGPEHSWPKAVSIKTDGFIFAPEGGKGLSVNLSKGRFVSEPEWQYMVHRPLEAERGLDPDSDLFSPGYFDIFLKGDEETVLYACVGDKKENKPDISHTKQSSSLKMELKFEDALAHALDHYITERGAYKSIIAGYPWFLDWGRDSLIFTRGMIAAGKLKEAKLVIKHFARFEKDGTIPNMMIGCDAGNRDTSDAPLWLFLACCDLIRAEGKDAFLDRKTAGRSIRTILVSIATSLISGTPNGIHMDNDSGLIFSPAHFTWMDTNYPAGTPREGYPVEIQALWHKALSFLSEIDSPDPAVKWCALAAKVQKSICALFTTREGYLADCLYARPGVPARRAEPDDALRPNQLLAITLGAVTDYDLCRNILYACEELLVPGAIRSLADRPISRPLEIKHTNTVLNNPFNPYQGTYAGDEDTMRKPAYHNGTAWTWLFPSFCEAWVEVYGAESKDTALSLLSSAVELISYGCTGHIPEILDGDYPHKARGCDAQAWGASEALRVWIKLNKQG
;
A
#
# COMPACT_ATOMS: atom_id res chain seq x y z
N ALA A 1 7.96 -29.13 18.00
CA ALA A 1 7.01 -28.03 18.25
C ALA A 1 5.93 -28.58 19.16
N GLU A 2 5.49 -27.82 20.15
CA GLU A 2 4.20 -28.08 20.80
C GLU A 2 3.16 -27.39 19.92
N PHE A 3 2.32 -28.18 19.24
CA PHE A 3 1.28 -27.67 18.34
C PHE A 3 0.07 -27.20 19.15
N ASP A 4 -0.64 -26.17 18.69
CA ASP A 4 -1.94 -25.84 19.28
C ASP A 4 -2.93 -26.95 18.93
N ILE A 5 -3.33 -27.74 19.92
CA ILE A 5 -4.28 -28.84 19.75
C ILE A 5 -5.70 -28.36 19.35
N ARG A 6 -5.97 -27.05 19.46
CA ARG A 6 -7.24 -26.43 19.04
C ARG A 6 -7.20 -25.99 17.58
N ALA A 7 -6.02 -25.91 16.98
CA ALA A 7 -5.86 -25.55 15.58
C ALA A 7 -6.29 -26.71 14.67
N THR A 8 -6.82 -26.36 13.49
CA THR A 8 -7.12 -27.33 12.44
C THR A 8 -5.83 -28.01 11.96
N PRO A 9 -5.89 -29.22 11.35
CA PRO A 9 -4.69 -29.87 10.82
C PRO A 9 -3.90 -29.00 9.83
N LEU A 10 -4.59 -28.12 9.11
CA LEU A 10 -3.96 -27.21 8.16
C LEU A 10 -3.21 -26.07 8.87
N GLU A 11 -3.77 -25.52 9.94
CA GLU A 11 -3.11 -24.52 10.78
C GLU A 11 -1.89 -25.14 11.49
N GLN A 12 -2.00 -26.37 12.00
CA GLN A 12 -0.86 -27.10 12.57
C GLN A 12 0.25 -27.37 11.55
N PHE A 13 -0.11 -27.61 10.27
CA PHE A 13 0.87 -27.69 9.20
C PHE A 13 1.57 -26.35 8.97
N ILE A 14 0.86 -25.23 9.02
CA ILE A 14 1.47 -23.89 8.91
C ILE A 14 2.38 -23.61 10.12
N GLU A 15 2.00 -24.02 11.34
CA GLU A 15 2.88 -23.94 12.52
C GLU A 15 4.18 -24.74 12.33
N LEU A 16 4.09 -25.92 11.68
CA LEU A 16 5.27 -26.72 11.31
C LEU A 16 6.14 -25.96 10.30
N VAL A 17 5.54 -25.42 9.23
CA VAL A 17 6.25 -24.64 8.20
C VAL A 17 6.98 -23.46 8.84
N ASP A 18 6.29 -22.69 9.68
CA ASP A 18 6.85 -21.55 10.40
C ASP A 18 8.05 -21.96 11.27
N ALA A 19 7.94 -23.06 12.00
CA ALA A 19 9.02 -23.58 12.83
C ALA A 19 10.22 -24.06 11.98
N VAL A 20 9.98 -24.60 10.79
CA VAL A 20 11.06 -25.00 9.86
C VAL A 20 11.77 -23.76 9.32
N HIS A 21 11.02 -22.74 8.87
CA HIS A 21 11.58 -21.51 8.32
C HIS A 21 12.28 -20.64 9.36
N GLU A 22 11.79 -20.59 10.60
CA GLU A 22 12.46 -19.97 11.75
C GLU A 22 13.89 -20.50 11.94
N ARG A 23 14.12 -21.76 11.56
CA ARG A 23 15.41 -22.47 11.63
C ARG A 23 16.20 -22.41 10.32
N SER A 24 15.83 -21.51 9.41
CA SER A 24 16.41 -21.36 8.07
C SER A 24 16.48 -22.66 7.27
N ALA A 25 15.58 -23.60 7.56
CA ALA A 25 15.43 -24.86 6.84
C ALA A 25 14.30 -24.72 5.82
N LYS A 26 14.26 -25.65 4.86
CA LYS A 26 13.20 -25.73 3.86
C LYS A 26 12.36 -26.98 4.09
N ILE A 27 11.07 -26.89 3.80
CA ILE A 27 10.14 -28.02 3.89
C ILE A 27 9.68 -28.45 2.51
N PHE A 28 9.89 -29.72 2.19
CA PHE A 28 9.47 -30.32 0.93
C PHE A 28 8.34 -31.31 1.19
N ILE A 29 7.37 -31.34 0.29
CA ILE A 29 6.32 -32.37 0.29
C ILE A 29 6.67 -33.46 -0.71
N ASP A 30 6.44 -34.70 -0.31
CA ASP A 30 6.49 -35.84 -1.21
C ASP A 30 5.14 -35.97 -1.94
N ILE A 31 5.17 -36.01 -3.27
CA ILE A 31 3.96 -35.97 -4.09
C ILE A 31 4.05 -36.92 -5.28
N ALA A 32 3.06 -37.82 -5.36
CA ALA A 32 2.82 -38.66 -6.52
C ALA A 32 1.77 -38.00 -7.42
N ILE A 33 2.09 -37.86 -8.72
CA ILE A 33 1.17 -37.24 -9.69
C ILE A 33 0.87 -38.13 -10.89
N ASN A 34 1.66 -39.18 -11.15
CA ASN A 34 1.38 -40.14 -12.23
C ASN A 34 0.13 -41.00 -11.95
N HIS A 35 -0.33 -41.07 -10.69
CA HIS A 35 -1.45 -41.89 -10.26
C HIS A 35 -2.22 -41.25 -9.11
N THR A 36 -3.39 -41.81 -8.79
CA THR A 36 -4.21 -41.40 -7.64
C THR A 36 -4.91 -42.60 -6.99
N GLY A 37 -5.29 -42.49 -5.73
CA GLY A 37 -6.03 -43.55 -5.03
C GLY A 37 -7.47 -43.70 -5.53
N TRP A 38 -8.07 -44.88 -5.33
CA TRP A 38 -9.46 -45.17 -5.73
C TRP A 38 -10.51 -44.23 -5.11
N GLY A 39 -10.21 -43.63 -3.96
CA GLY A 39 -11.11 -42.70 -3.26
C GLY A 39 -11.04 -41.25 -3.76
N ALA A 40 -10.24 -40.94 -4.79
CA ALA A 40 -10.12 -39.59 -5.30
C ALA A 40 -11.41 -39.14 -6.02
N SER A 41 -11.87 -37.93 -5.72
CA SER A 41 -13.06 -37.32 -6.36
C SER A 41 -12.94 -37.19 -7.88
N LEU A 42 -11.73 -37.29 -8.43
CA LEU A 42 -11.46 -37.34 -9.87
C LEU A 42 -12.18 -38.49 -10.56
N HIS A 43 -12.45 -39.61 -9.86
CA HIS A 43 -13.19 -40.73 -10.43
C HIS A 43 -14.62 -40.36 -10.83
N GLU A 44 -15.23 -39.43 -10.09
CA GLU A 44 -16.61 -38.96 -10.33
C GLU A 44 -16.63 -37.70 -11.21
N THR A 45 -15.69 -36.78 -10.96
CA THR A 45 -15.69 -35.45 -11.58
C THR A 45 -14.98 -35.40 -12.94
N HIS A 46 -13.94 -36.22 -13.12
CA HIS A 46 -13.07 -36.23 -14.31
C HIS A 46 -12.65 -37.66 -14.71
N PRO A 47 -13.60 -38.59 -14.93
CA PRO A 47 -13.30 -39.99 -15.24
C PRO A 47 -12.47 -40.19 -16.53
N GLU A 48 -12.45 -39.19 -17.42
CA GLU A 48 -11.66 -39.16 -18.65
C GLU A 48 -10.15 -38.93 -18.43
N TRP A 49 -9.75 -38.53 -17.22
CA TRP A 49 -8.34 -38.43 -16.83
C TRP A 49 -7.76 -39.76 -16.34
N LEU A 50 -8.56 -40.81 -16.20
CA LEU A 50 -8.08 -42.15 -15.85
C LEU A 50 -7.71 -42.93 -17.11
N VAL A 51 -6.55 -43.60 -17.10
CA VAL A 51 -6.17 -44.49 -18.20
C VAL A 51 -7.05 -45.74 -18.15
N ARG A 52 -7.58 -46.15 -19.31
CA ARG A 52 -8.41 -47.34 -19.44
C ARG A 52 -7.87 -48.25 -20.53
N GLY A 53 -7.84 -49.54 -20.25
CA GLY A 53 -7.51 -50.56 -21.23
C GLY A 53 -8.63 -50.74 -22.26
N ASN A 54 -8.35 -51.56 -23.29
CA ASN A 54 -9.30 -51.85 -24.37
C ASN A 54 -10.61 -52.52 -23.90
N ASP A 55 -10.62 -53.10 -22.69
CA ASP A 55 -11.80 -53.70 -22.05
C ASP A 55 -12.58 -52.71 -21.17
N GLY A 56 -12.16 -51.44 -21.13
CA GLY A 56 -12.78 -50.36 -20.36
C GLY A 56 -12.38 -50.29 -18.89
N ARG A 57 -11.56 -51.23 -18.39
CA ARG A 57 -11.08 -51.23 -17.00
C ARG A 57 -10.01 -50.17 -16.80
N ILE A 58 -10.01 -49.55 -15.61
CA ILE A 58 -8.99 -48.57 -15.23
C ILE A 58 -7.65 -49.29 -15.07
N GLU A 59 -6.60 -48.71 -15.64
CA GLU A 59 -5.26 -49.26 -15.52
C GLU A 59 -4.66 -48.97 -14.14
N VAL A 60 -3.98 -49.99 -13.62
CA VAL A 60 -3.31 -49.98 -12.32
C VAL A 60 -1.82 -49.74 -12.56
N PRO A 61 -1.20 -48.73 -11.92
CA PRO A 61 0.23 -48.45 -12.06
C PRO A 61 1.09 -49.53 -11.39
N GLY A 62 2.40 -49.51 -11.68
CA GLY A 62 3.35 -50.42 -11.04
C GLY A 62 4.78 -50.21 -11.50
N ALA A 63 5.72 -50.76 -10.72
CA ALA A 63 7.16 -50.74 -10.98
C ALA A 63 7.79 -52.08 -10.58
N TRP A 64 8.89 -52.46 -11.23
CA TRP A 64 9.66 -53.69 -10.94
C TRP A 64 8.84 -54.99 -10.87
N GLY A 65 7.77 -55.08 -11.66
CA GLY A 65 6.88 -56.25 -11.69
C GLY A 65 5.86 -56.31 -10.55
N VAL A 66 5.81 -55.30 -9.68
CA VAL A 66 4.78 -55.13 -8.64
C VAL A 66 3.68 -54.22 -9.17
N ARG A 67 2.41 -54.63 -9.03
CA ARG A 67 1.24 -53.81 -9.33
C ARG A 67 0.71 -53.17 -8.05
N TRP A 68 0.42 -51.88 -8.08
CA TRP A 68 -0.13 -51.13 -6.95
C TRP A 68 -1.66 -51.10 -7.02
N GLU A 69 -2.31 -52.22 -6.69
CA GLU A 69 -3.74 -52.47 -6.92
C GLU A 69 -4.69 -51.46 -6.25
N ASP A 70 -4.22 -50.71 -5.27
CA ASP A 70 -4.92 -49.64 -4.56
C ASP A 70 -4.83 -48.25 -5.25
N LEU A 71 -4.12 -48.17 -6.38
CA LEU A 71 -3.89 -46.94 -7.14
C LEU A 71 -4.43 -47.05 -8.58
N THR A 72 -4.67 -45.89 -9.19
CA THR A 72 -5.21 -45.74 -10.54
C THR A 72 -4.37 -44.77 -11.38
N LEU A 73 -4.05 -45.17 -12.61
CA LEU A 73 -3.13 -44.44 -13.47
C LEU A 73 -3.81 -43.21 -14.13
N LEU A 74 -3.10 -42.09 -14.15
CA LEU A 74 -3.58 -40.83 -14.73
C LEU A 74 -3.10 -40.62 -16.18
N ASN A 75 -3.98 -40.11 -17.02
CA ASN A 75 -3.79 -39.94 -18.45
C ASN A 75 -3.27 -38.54 -18.80
N TYR A 76 -1.94 -38.38 -18.82
CA TYR A 76 -1.27 -37.12 -19.13
C TYR A 76 -1.37 -36.66 -20.60
N SER A 77 -2.07 -37.39 -21.48
CA SER A 77 -2.46 -36.83 -22.79
C SER A 77 -3.54 -35.74 -22.69
N LYS A 78 -4.22 -35.63 -21.54
CA LYS A 78 -5.23 -34.61 -21.26
C LYS A 78 -4.57 -33.38 -20.64
N THR A 79 -4.47 -32.28 -21.38
CA THR A 79 -3.78 -31.06 -20.91
C THR A 79 -4.50 -30.35 -19.75
N ASP A 80 -5.81 -30.56 -19.58
CA ASP A 80 -6.54 -29.99 -18.44
C ASP A 80 -6.14 -30.64 -17.10
N LEU A 81 -5.68 -31.90 -17.12
CA LEU A 81 -5.06 -32.54 -15.96
C LEU A 81 -3.77 -31.79 -15.53
N TRP A 82 -3.02 -31.22 -16.48
CA TRP A 82 -1.80 -30.49 -16.16
C TRP A 82 -2.10 -29.24 -15.34
N LYS A 83 -3.17 -28.51 -15.69
CA LYS A 83 -3.65 -27.34 -14.94
C LYS A 83 -4.10 -27.74 -13.54
N TYR A 84 -4.88 -28.82 -13.43
CA TYR A 84 -5.33 -29.33 -12.13
C TYR A 84 -4.14 -29.70 -11.23
N MET A 85 -3.12 -30.39 -11.77
CA MET A 85 -1.92 -30.73 -11.01
C MET A 85 -1.12 -29.48 -10.61
N THR A 86 -0.97 -28.51 -11.51
CA THR A 86 -0.37 -27.21 -11.18
C THR A 86 -1.08 -26.55 -9.99
N ASP A 87 -2.41 -26.54 -9.96
CA ASP A 87 -3.18 -25.97 -8.84
C ASP A 87 -2.89 -26.71 -7.52
N VAL A 88 -2.71 -28.04 -7.54
CA VAL A 88 -2.30 -28.82 -6.37
C VAL A 88 -0.93 -28.37 -5.84
N PHE A 89 0.07 -28.19 -6.70
CA PHE A 89 1.37 -27.67 -6.29
C PHE A 89 1.25 -26.25 -5.69
N LEU A 90 0.52 -25.35 -6.36
CA LEU A 90 0.32 -23.97 -5.91
C LEU A 90 -0.41 -23.87 -4.56
N ILE A 91 -1.36 -24.77 -4.28
CA ILE A 91 -2.04 -24.88 -2.98
C ILE A 91 -1.00 -25.01 -1.84
N TRP A 92 0.01 -25.86 -2.02
CA TRP A 92 1.03 -26.12 -1.01
C TRP A 92 2.07 -25.00 -0.95
N CYS A 93 2.50 -24.45 -2.09
CA CYS A 93 3.41 -23.30 -2.12
C CYS A 93 2.81 -22.07 -1.39
N ARG A 94 1.51 -21.79 -1.57
CA ARG A 94 0.80 -20.71 -0.86
C ARG A 94 0.81 -20.88 0.67
N ARG A 95 1.03 -22.11 1.16
CA ARG A 95 1.14 -22.48 2.58
C ARG A 95 2.59 -22.54 3.08
N GLY A 96 3.56 -22.14 2.25
CA GLY A 96 4.97 -22.06 2.60
C GLY A 96 5.80 -23.32 2.32
N VAL A 97 5.28 -24.25 1.50
CA VAL A 97 6.11 -25.37 1.01
C VAL A 97 7.14 -24.86 -0.01
N ASP A 98 8.41 -25.17 0.23
CA ASP A 98 9.54 -24.67 -0.56
C ASP A 98 9.90 -25.55 -1.76
N GLY A 99 9.38 -26.77 -1.80
CA GLY A 99 9.72 -27.72 -2.84
C GLY A 99 8.98 -29.05 -2.74
N PHE A 100 9.23 -29.90 -3.72
CA PHE A 100 8.54 -31.16 -3.89
C PHE A 100 9.51 -32.28 -4.26
N ARG A 101 9.44 -33.39 -3.52
CA ARG A 101 9.94 -34.68 -4.01
C ARG A 101 8.83 -35.26 -4.89
N CYS A 102 9.12 -35.42 -6.18
CA CYS A 102 8.15 -35.91 -7.16
C CYS A 102 8.32 -37.42 -7.32
N ASP A 103 7.48 -38.16 -6.61
CA ASP A 103 7.43 -39.61 -6.58
C ASP A 103 7.02 -40.18 -7.94
N ALA A 104 7.75 -41.20 -8.41
CA ALA A 104 7.64 -41.78 -9.74
C ALA A 104 7.59 -40.74 -10.88
N GLY A 105 8.24 -39.58 -10.70
CA GLY A 105 8.14 -38.45 -11.62
C GLY A 105 8.66 -38.75 -13.04
N TYR A 106 9.50 -39.77 -13.19
CA TYR A 106 10.01 -40.25 -14.48
C TYR A 106 8.94 -40.92 -15.35
N MET A 107 7.78 -41.25 -14.78
CA MET A 107 6.63 -41.81 -15.51
C MET A 107 5.74 -40.73 -16.15
N VAL A 108 5.96 -39.45 -15.81
CA VAL A 108 5.20 -38.32 -16.32
C VAL A 108 5.91 -37.73 -17.55
N PRO A 109 5.19 -37.37 -18.63
CA PRO A 109 5.80 -36.79 -19.82
C PRO A 109 6.53 -35.47 -19.54
N VAL A 110 7.72 -35.29 -20.10
CA VAL A 110 8.52 -34.04 -19.98
C VAL A 110 7.73 -32.77 -20.34
N PRO A 111 6.89 -32.73 -21.40
CA PRO A 111 6.09 -31.54 -21.69
C PRO A 111 5.09 -31.16 -20.58
N ALA A 112 4.56 -32.14 -19.84
CA ALA A 112 3.69 -31.87 -18.71
C ALA A 112 4.50 -31.25 -17.55
N TRP A 113 5.70 -31.77 -17.29
CA TRP A 113 6.61 -31.16 -16.31
C TRP A 113 7.00 -29.73 -16.67
N GLN A 114 7.32 -29.47 -17.94
CA GLN A 114 7.60 -28.11 -18.43
C GLN A 114 6.47 -27.15 -18.10
N PHE A 115 5.23 -27.55 -18.35
CA PHE A 115 4.05 -26.74 -18.03
C PHE A 115 3.88 -26.54 -16.52
N ILE A 116 3.96 -27.60 -15.72
CA ILE A 116 3.75 -27.53 -14.26
C ILE A 116 4.83 -26.68 -13.61
N VAL A 117 6.11 -26.97 -13.87
CA VAL A 117 7.24 -26.28 -13.24
C VAL A 117 7.28 -24.81 -13.61
N SER A 118 7.02 -24.46 -14.88
CA SER A 118 6.95 -23.05 -15.30
C SER A 118 5.80 -22.31 -14.59
N SER A 119 4.59 -22.89 -14.60
CA SER A 119 3.41 -22.28 -13.96
C SER A 119 3.57 -22.10 -12.45
N VAL A 120 4.22 -23.05 -11.77
CA VAL A 120 4.53 -22.93 -10.33
C VAL A 120 5.56 -21.83 -10.08
N ARG A 121 6.62 -21.77 -10.88
CA ARG A 121 7.70 -20.78 -10.73
C ARG A 121 7.32 -19.36 -11.17
N GLU A 122 6.24 -19.19 -11.93
CA GLU A 122 5.64 -17.86 -12.17
C GLU A 122 5.17 -17.19 -10.86
N GLN A 123 4.74 -17.97 -9.87
CA GLN A 123 4.29 -17.46 -8.56
C GLN A 123 5.33 -17.69 -7.45
N PHE A 124 6.10 -18.78 -7.53
CA PHE A 124 7.06 -19.21 -6.52
C PHE A 124 8.38 -19.60 -7.19
N PRO A 125 9.18 -18.61 -7.66
CA PRO A 125 10.35 -18.85 -8.51
C PRO A 125 11.42 -19.74 -7.87
N ASP A 126 11.52 -19.70 -6.54
CA ASP A 126 12.51 -20.47 -5.77
C ASP A 126 12.05 -21.90 -5.43
N THR A 127 10.90 -22.35 -5.94
CA THR A 127 10.38 -23.70 -5.68
C THR A 127 11.33 -24.76 -6.22
N ILE A 128 11.71 -25.69 -5.35
CA ILE A 128 12.65 -26.75 -5.66
C ILE A 128 11.89 -28.01 -6.10
N PHE A 129 12.26 -28.57 -7.24
CA PHE A 129 11.74 -29.86 -7.71
C PHE A 129 12.85 -30.92 -7.62
N LEU A 130 12.60 -31.95 -6.81
CA LEU A 130 13.47 -33.10 -6.61
C LEU A 130 12.82 -34.33 -7.25
N LEU A 131 13.46 -34.89 -8.28
CA LEU A 131 12.96 -36.08 -8.96
C LEU A 131 13.32 -37.32 -8.15
N GLU A 132 12.31 -38.13 -7.83
CA GLU A 132 12.54 -39.52 -7.49
C GLU A 132 12.56 -40.34 -8.80
N GLY A 133 13.75 -40.78 -9.20
CA GLY A 133 14.00 -41.48 -10.46
C GLY A 133 14.13 -43.00 -10.34
N LEU A 134 13.69 -43.58 -9.22
CA LEU A 134 13.95 -44.96 -8.83
C LEU A 134 13.53 -45.96 -9.93
N GLY A 135 14.52 -46.60 -10.58
CA GLY A 135 14.29 -47.57 -11.66
C GLY A 135 14.00 -46.98 -13.04
N GLY A 136 14.08 -45.66 -13.19
CA GLY A 136 13.92 -44.95 -14.47
C GLY A 136 15.16 -45.07 -15.37
N LYS A 137 14.98 -44.82 -16.67
CA LYS A 137 16.13 -44.73 -17.60
C LYS A 137 16.92 -43.47 -17.29
N THR A 138 18.25 -43.58 -17.24
CA THR A 138 19.16 -42.43 -17.04
C THR A 138 18.92 -41.29 -18.03
N SER A 139 18.55 -41.60 -19.28
CA SER A 139 18.20 -40.59 -20.28
C SER A 139 17.00 -39.74 -19.86
N VAL A 140 15.96 -40.36 -19.26
CA VAL A 140 14.76 -39.67 -18.80
C VAL A 140 15.08 -38.78 -17.59
N THR A 141 15.92 -39.24 -16.67
CA THR A 141 16.41 -38.41 -15.55
C THR A 141 17.11 -37.16 -16.06
N ARG A 142 18.00 -37.30 -17.05
CA ARG A 142 18.67 -36.15 -17.68
C ARG A 142 17.69 -35.24 -18.40
N ASP A 143 16.72 -35.79 -19.13
CA ASP A 143 15.69 -34.99 -19.81
C ASP A 143 14.83 -34.19 -18.82
N ILE A 144 14.49 -34.75 -17.66
CA ILE A 144 13.69 -34.05 -16.64
C ILE A 144 14.51 -32.99 -15.90
N LEU A 145 15.76 -33.28 -15.54
CA LEU A 145 16.67 -32.29 -14.94
C LEU A 145 16.86 -31.08 -15.87
N ASN A 146 17.17 -31.33 -17.15
CA ASN A 146 17.40 -30.26 -18.12
C ASN A 146 16.11 -29.65 -18.66
N ALA A 147 15.34 -30.42 -19.45
CA ALA A 147 14.19 -29.91 -20.19
C ALA A 147 12.95 -29.75 -19.31
N GLY A 148 12.76 -30.63 -18.31
CA GLY A 148 11.71 -30.49 -17.29
C GLY A 148 12.03 -29.43 -16.23
N ASN A 149 13.26 -28.91 -16.20
CA ASN A 149 13.73 -27.85 -15.31
C ASN A 149 13.69 -28.23 -13.81
N PHE A 150 13.97 -29.50 -13.49
CA PHE A 150 14.12 -29.97 -12.10
C PHE A 150 15.47 -29.55 -11.53
N ASN A 151 15.53 -29.28 -10.22
CA ASN A 151 16.79 -28.88 -9.58
C ASN A 151 17.67 -30.10 -9.28
N TRP A 152 17.06 -31.12 -8.68
CA TRP A 152 17.77 -32.24 -8.07
C TRP A 152 17.11 -33.56 -8.48
N ALA A 153 17.86 -34.67 -8.36
CA ALA A 153 17.30 -36.00 -8.50
C ALA A 153 17.88 -36.97 -7.46
N TYR A 154 17.20 -38.10 -7.26
CA TYR A 154 17.67 -39.19 -6.42
C TYR A 154 18.94 -39.83 -6.97
N SER A 155 19.91 -40.08 -6.11
CA SER A 155 21.01 -41.01 -6.39
C SER A 155 20.62 -42.42 -5.94
N GLU A 156 20.84 -43.41 -6.79
CA GLU A 156 20.63 -44.83 -6.53
C GLU A 156 21.83 -45.48 -5.81
N LEU A 157 22.76 -44.69 -5.26
CA LEU A 157 23.92 -45.21 -4.52
C LEU A 157 23.52 -46.14 -3.35
N PHE A 158 22.36 -45.91 -2.72
CA PHE A 158 21.85 -46.76 -1.63
C PHE A 158 21.49 -48.19 -2.06
N GLN A 159 21.33 -48.44 -3.37
CA GLN A 159 21.10 -49.77 -3.95
C GLN A 159 22.40 -50.47 -4.40
N ASN A 160 23.54 -49.78 -4.33
CA ASN A 160 24.85 -50.30 -4.70
C ASN A 160 25.60 -50.70 -3.42
N TYR A 161 25.74 -51.99 -3.17
CA TYR A 161 26.18 -52.56 -1.88
C TYR A 161 27.64 -52.98 -1.87
N ASP A 162 28.14 -53.56 -2.96
CA ASP A 162 29.54 -54.00 -3.06
C ASP A 162 30.43 -53.00 -3.80
N ARG A 163 31.75 -53.18 -3.67
CA ARG A 163 32.76 -52.29 -4.28
C ARG A 163 32.56 -52.13 -5.79
N GLY A 164 32.31 -53.21 -6.53
CA GLY A 164 32.19 -53.17 -7.98
C GLY A 164 30.95 -52.39 -8.41
N GLN A 165 29.83 -52.59 -7.73
CA GLN A 165 28.60 -51.82 -7.95
C GLN A 165 28.84 -50.33 -7.73
N ILE A 166 29.46 -49.96 -6.61
CA ILE A 166 29.71 -48.55 -6.26
C ILE A 166 30.70 -47.89 -7.24
N GLU A 167 31.80 -48.56 -7.58
CA GLU A 167 32.80 -48.05 -8.53
C GLU A 167 32.24 -47.86 -9.94
N ASN A 168 31.26 -48.69 -10.35
CA ASN A 168 30.58 -48.56 -11.64
C ASN A 168 29.53 -47.44 -11.64
N TYR A 169 28.76 -47.30 -10.55
CA TYR A 169 27.67 -46.34 -10.45
C TYR A 169 28.15 -44.90 -10.24
N LEU A 170 29.07 -44.71 -9.27
CA LEU A 170 29.43 -43.39 -8.76
C LEU A 170 29.97 -42.42 -9.83
N PRO A 171 30.83 -42.82 -10.79
CA PRO A 171 31.25 -41.92 -11.87
C PRO A 171 30.10 -41.36 -12.70
N GLY A 172 29.05 -42.16 -12.95
CA GLY A 172 27.86 -41.71 -13.67
C GLY A 172 27.07 -40.68 -12.87
N ALA A 173 26.89 -40.91 -11.57
CA ALA A 173 26.22 -39.97 -10.69
C ALA A 173 26.97 -38.62 -10.57
N ILE A 174 28.30 -38.67 -10.50
CA ILE A 174 29.17 -37.48 -10.53
C ILE A 174 29.02 -36.75 -11.86
N GLY A 175 29.03 -37.47 -12.98
CA GLY A 175 28.86 -36.88 -14.32
C GLY A 175 27.55 -36.14 -14.47
N ILE A 176 26.43 -36.76 -14.08
CA ILE A 176 25.10 -36.13 -14.10
C ILE A 176 25.07 -34.88 -13.22
N SER A 177 25.65 -34.95 -12.02
CA SER A 177 25.69 -33.80 -11.10
C SER A 177 26.55 -32.64 -11.59
N GLY A 178 27.53 -32.90 -12.46
CA GLY A 178 28.37 -31.87 -13.06
C GLY A 178 27.81 -31.23 -14.33
N GLU A 179 26.81 -31.85 -14.96
CA GLU A 179 26.30 -31.44 -16.29
C GLU A 179 24.81 -31.08 -16.29
N ASP A 180 23.97 -31.86 -15.60
CA ASP A 180 22.51 -31.81 -15.75
C ASP A 180 21.78 -31.30 -14.50
N GLY A 181 22.22 -31.72 -13.30
CA GLY A 181 21.58 -31.37 -12.04
C GLY A 181 22.01 -32.31 -10.90
N ILE A 182 21.91 -31.85 -9.66
CA ILE A 182 22.56 -32.52 -8.51
C ILE A 182 21.84 -33.82 -8.14
N LEU A 183 22.59 -34.91 -8.04
CA LEU A 183 22.09 -36.18 -7.49
C LEU A 183 22.30 -36.24 -5.97
N VAL A 184 21.21 -36.36 -5.22
CA VAL A 184 21.23 -36.41 -3.75
C VAL A 184 21.53 -37.83 -3.28
N HIS A 185 22.62 -38.02 -2.53
CA HIS A 185 23.04 -39.32 -2.01
C HIS A 185 22.29 -39.63 -0.72
N PHE A 186 21.37 -40.59 -0.77
CA PHE A 186 20.72 -41.11 0.43
C PHE A 186 21.56 -42.21 1.09
N ALA A 187 21.71 -42.18 2.41
CA ALA A 187 22.27 -43.32 3.16
C ALA A 187 21.36 -44.54 3.03
N GLU A 188 20.08 -44.33 3.29
CA GLU A 188 18.98 -45.30 3.16
C GLU A 188 17.66 -44.57 2.91
N THR A 189 16.67 -45.32 2.39
CA THR A 189 15.30 -44.86 2.11
C THR A 189 14.29 -45.71 2.87
N HIS A 190 13.01 -45.33 2.79
CA HIS A 190 11.93 -46.12 3.41
C HIS A 190 11.61 -47.43 2.66
N ASP A 191 11.98 -47.53 1.37
CA ASP A 191 11.72 -48.71 0.54
C ASP A 191 12.62 -49.92 0.82
N ASN A 192 13.81 -49.67 1.38
CA ASN A 192 14.83 -50.69 1.61
C ASN A 192 14.88 -51.15 3.07
N ASN A 193 15.53 -52.30 3.30
CA ASN A 193 15.86 -52.72 4.67
C ASN A 193 16.80 -51.69 5.31
N ARG A 194 16.61 -51.42 6.61
CA ARG A 194 17.45 -50.51 7.36
C ARG A 194 18.89 -51.00 7.42
N LEU A 195 19.86 -50.11 7.25
CA LEU A 195 21.29 -50.44 7.31
C LEU A 195 21.68 -51.03 8.67
N ALA A 196 21.10 -50.51 9.75
CA ALA A 196 21.36 -50.97 11.11
C ALA A 196 20.88 -52.42 11.37
N SER A 197 19.97 -52.96 10.54
CA SER A 197 19.56 -54.36 10.62
C SER A 197 20.70 -55.34 10.31
N ARG A 198 21.73 -54.90 9.56
CA ARG A 198 22.95 -55.67 9.32
C ARG A 198 23.92 -55.54 10.49
N SER A 199 24.38 -54.33 10.77
CA SER A 199 25.24 -54.02 11.91
C SER A 199 25.34 -52.51 12.11
N LYS A 200 25.66 -52.07 13.34
CA LYS A 200 25.99 -50.67 13.63
C LYS A 200 27.17 -50.19 12.77
N THR A 201 28.22 -51.00 12.68
CA THR A 201 29.42 -50.69 11.88
C THR A 201 29.09 -50.44 10.41
N TYR A 202 28.24 -51.29 9.82
CA TYR A 202 27.79 -51.12 8.44
C TYR A 202 26.97 -49.84 8.25
N ALA A 203 26.06 -49.55 9.18
CA ALA A 203 25.24 -48.34 9.14
C ALA A 203 26.09 -47.06 9.16
N LEU A 204 27.00 -46.91 10.14
CA LEU A 204 27.88 -45.74 10.19
C LEU A 204 28.75 -45.62 8.93
N MET A 205 29.32 -46.74 8.46
CA MET A 205 30.13 -46.76 7.24
C MET A 205 29.35 -46.27 6.01
N ARG A 206 28.14 -46.80 5.80
CA ARG A 206 27.30 -46.44 4.65
C ARG A 206 26.79 -45.02 4.72
N THR A 207 26.45 -44.54 5.92
CA THR A 207 26.13 -43.13 6.18
C THR A 207 27.31 -42.24 5.77
N ALA A 208 28.52 -42.50 6.29
CA ALA A 208 29.71 -41.71 6.00
C ALA A 208 30.12 -41.78 4.53
N LEU A 209 30.06 -42.96 3.90
CA LEU A 209 30.33 -43.12 2.46
C LEU A 209 29.37 -42.26 1.63
N SER A 210 28.07 -42.35 1.90
CA SER A 210 27.04 -41.62 1.14
C SER A 210 27.21 -40.11 1.30
N ALA A 211 27.41 -39.65 2.54
CA ALA A 211 27.68 -38.25 2.86
C ALA A 211 28.97 -37.74 2.19
N LEU A 212 30.10 -38.40 2.40
CA LEU A 212 31.41 -37.91 1.96
C LEU A 212 31.67 -38.11 0.46
N SER A 213 30.89 -38.95 -0.21
CA SER A 213 30.90 -39.08 -1.67
C SER A 213 29.84 -38.23 -2.37
N SER A 214 28.96 -37.55 -1.63
CA SER A 214 27.89 -36.73 -2.21
C SER A 214 28.45 -35.59 -3.10
N PRO A 215 27.86 -35.35 -4.28
CA PRO A 215 28.10 -34.13 -5.05
C PRO A 215 27.64 -32.91 -4.26
N GLU A 216 28.48 -31.88 -4.17
CA GLU A 216 28.16 -30.61 -3.48
C GLU A 216 27.54 -30.76 -2.08
N GLY A 217 27.95 -31.79 -1.33
CA GLY A 217 27.44 -32.02 0.03
C GLY A 217 25.97 -32.45 0.09
N SER A 218 25.37 -32.82 -1.04
CA SER A 218 23.94 -33.16 -1.16
C SER A 218 23.66 -34.55 -0.64
N PHE A 219 23.43 -34.63 0.68
CA PHE A 219 23.24 -35.85 1.43
C PHE A 219 21.84 -35.90 2.07
N GLY A 220 21.22 -37.08 2.04
CA GLY A 220 19.92 -37.34 2.67
C GLY A 220 19.88 -38.66 3.44
N PHE A 221 18.92 -38.81 4.33
CA PHE A 221 18.64 -40.06 5.03
C PHE A 221 17.17 -40.10 5.46
N ALA A 222 16.60 -41.30 5.59
CA ALA A 222 15.26 -41.48 6.14
C ALA A 222 15.25 -41.38 7.68
N ASN A 223 14.20 -40.81 8.25
CA ASN A 223 14.02 -40.71 9.71
C ASN A 223 14.21 -42.07 10.38
N GLY A 224 14.82 -42.09 11.56
CA GLY A 224 15.19 -43.30 12.31
C GLY A 224 16.56 -43.88 11.95
N ALA A 225 17.18 -43.48 10.83
CA ALA A 225 18.57 -43.83 10.53
C ALA A 225 19.50 -43.29 11.62
N GLU A 226 19.26 -42.06 12.07
CA GLU A 226 19.99 -41.39 13.14
C GLU A 226 19.93 -42.16 14.47
N TRP A 227 18.86 -42.92 14.68
CA TRP A 227 18.64 -43.76 15.87
C TRP A 227 18.96 -45.23 15.66
N LEU A 228 19.60 -45.59 14.54
CA LEU A 228 19.94 -46.97 14.19
C LEU A 228 18.71 -47.91 14.24
N ALA A 229 17.56 -47.44 13.78
CA ALA A 229 16.35 -48.27 13.69
C ALA A 229 16.63 -49.50 12.80
N VAL A 230 16.27 -50.69 13.29
CA VAL A 230 16.50 -51.96 12.57
C VAL A 230 15.28 -52.46 11.82
N GLU A 231 14.09 -51.98 12.19
CA GLU A 231 12.83 -52.35 11.58
C GLU A 231 12.61 -51.59 10.27
N LYS A 232 12.27 -52.32 9.19
CA LYS A 232 11.90 -51.70 7.92
C LYS A 232 10.64 -50.86 8.12
N ILE A 233 10.60 -49.69 7.48
CA ILE A 233 9.42 -48.82 7.49
C ILE A 233 8.30 -49.51 6.70
N ASP A 234 7.19 -49.78 7.38
CA ASP A 234 5.92 -50.13 6.73
C ASP A 234 5.13 -48.84 6.50
N VAL A 235 5.00 -48.42 5.24
CA VAL A 235 4.31 -47.18 4.85
C VAL A 235 2.81 -47.22 5.14
N HIS A 236 2.22 -48.40 5.37
CA HIS A 236 0.83 -48.57 5.79
C HIS A 236 0.68 -48.86 7.29
N GLY A 237 1.80 -48.89 8.02
CA GLY A 237 1.87 -49.18 9.45
C GLY A 237 2.45 -48.02 10.26
N ALA A 238 2.67 -48.28 11.56
CA ALA A 238 3.31 -47.35 12.49
C ALA A 238 4.61 -47.96 13.02
N SER A 239 5.54 -48.29 12.12
CA SER A 239 6.85 -48.88 12.48
C SER A 239 7.62 -47.98 13.44
N SER A 240 8.33 -48.59 14.39
CA SER A 240 9.13 -47.82 15.35
C SER A 240 10.34 -47.18 14.67
N LEU A 241 10.54 -45.88 14.87
CA LEU A 241 11.72 -45.15 14.41
C LEU A 241 12.86 -45.14 15.43
N ASN A 242 12.70 -45.87 16.56
CA ASN A 242 13.70 -45.96 17.64
C ASN A 242 14.09 -44.59 18.26
N TRP A 243 13.20 -43.60 18.23
CA TRP A 243 13.45 -42.24 18.70
C TRP A 243 14.04 -42.21 20.12
N GLY A 244 15.14 -41.47 20.30
CA GLY A 244 15.77 -41.26 21.60
C GLY A 244 16.63 -42.44 22.09
N ALA A 245 16.91 -43.43 21.26
CA ALA A 245 17.79 -44.54 21.62
C ALA A 245 19.16 -44.07 22.11
N LYS A 246 19.64 -44.65 23.22
CA LYS A 246 20.97 -44.34 23.77
C LYS A 246 22.10 -44.69 22.82
N ASP A 247 21.97 -45.83 22.14
CA ASP A 247 22.88 -46.21 21.06
C ASP A 247 22.34 -45.67 19.74
N ASN A 248 23.07 -44.74 19.13
CA ASN A 248 22.63 -44.00 17.96
C ASN A 248 23.85 -43.49 17.17
N GLN A 249 23.59 -42.82 16.04
CA GLN A 249 24.61 -42.17 15.22
C GLN A 249 24.38 -40.65 15.07
N VAL A 250 23.65 -40.02 16.00
CA VAL A 250 23.31 -38.59 15.94
C VAL A 250 24.57 -37.70 15.93
N GLU A 251 25.53 -37.95 16.82
CA GLU A 251 26.76 -37.16 16.85
C GLU A 251 27.62 -37.37 15.59
N HIS A 252 27.60 -38.59 15.04
CA HIS A 252 28.30 -38.90 13.80
C HIS A 252 27.68 -38.15 12.60
N LEU A 253 26.35 -38.15 12.49
CA LEU A 253 25.61 -37.40 11.48
C LEU A 253 25.81 -35.89 11.60
N LYS A 254 25.79 -35.37 12.84
CA LYS A 254 26.10 -33.97 13.11
C LYS A 254 27.51 -33.63 12.60
N ARG A 255 28.51 -34.42 12.95
CA ARG A 255 29.89 -34.21 12.51
C ARG A 255 30.04 -34.25 10.99
N LEU A 256 29.39 -35.22 10.33
CA LEU A 256 29.36 -35.28 8.87
C LEU A 256 28.69 -34.02 8.29
N SER A 257 27.54 -33.63 8.83
CA SER A 257 26.81 -32.44 8.38
C SER A 257 27.64 -31.17 8.51
N ASP A 258 28.39 -31.02 9.62
CA ASP A 258 29.32 -29.91 9.81
C ASP A 258 30.39 -29.88 8.71
N ILE A 259 30.98 -31.02 8.37
CA ILE A 259 31.97 -31.14 7.28
C ILE A 259 31.36 -30.72 5.94
N LEU A 260 30.19 -31.27 5.60
CA LEU A 260 29.51 -30.99 4.33
C LEU A 260 29.12 -29.51 4.23
N LYS A 261 28.69 -28.90 5.34
CA LYS A 261 28.20 -27.52 5.41
C LYS A 261 29.32 -26.48 5.30
N THR A 262 30.51 -26.75 5.88
CA THR A 262 31.54 -25.70 6.05
C THR A 262 32.78 -25.89 5.19
N HIS A 263 33.16 -27.13 4.84
CA HIS A 263 34.42 -27.35 4.15
C HIS A 263 34.28 -27.11 2.62
N PRO A 264 35.14 -26.28 1.98
CA PRO A 264 35.00 -25.92 0.57
C PRO A 264 34.95 -27.11 -0.42
N ALA A 265 35.58 -28.23 -0.08
CA ALA A 265 35.55 -29.46 -0.88
C ALA A 265 34.17 -30.16 -0.94
N PHE A 266 33.14 -29.60 -0.32
CA PHE A 266 31.75 -30.01 -0.47
C PHE A 266 30.89 -28.95 -1.14
N SER A 267 31.48 -27.91 -1.73
CA SER A 267 30.74 -26.87 -2.45
C SER A 267 30.84 -27.03 -3.97
N ASP A 268 30.21 -26.11 -4.71
CA ASP A 268 30.28 -26.04 -6.17
C ASP A 268 31.72 -26.00 -6.70
N LYS A 269 31.90 -26.50 -7.93
CA LYS A 269 33.22 -26.60 -8.61
C LYS A 269 34.24 -27.48 -7.87
N THR A 270 33.76 -28.48 -7.14
CA THR A 270 34.60 -29.54 -6.59
C THR A 270 34.73 -30.69 -7.59
N ALA A 271 35.97 -31.01 -7.98
CA ALA A 271 36.23 -32.23 -8.71
C ALA A 271 36.25 -33.44 -7.74
N LEU A 272 35.41 -34.44 -8.01
CA LEU A 272 35.35 -35.71 -7.28
C LEU A 272 35.87 -36.85 -8.16
N SER A 273 36.83 -37.65 -7.67
CA SER A 273 37.40 -38.75 -8.47
C SER A 273 37.80 -39.96 -7.64
N LEU A 274 37.64 -41.15 -8.23
CA LEU A 274 38.14 -42.40 -7.67
C LEU A 274 39.66 -42.54 -7.94
N ILE A 275 40.44 -42.73 -6.88
CA ILE A 275 41.90 -42.83 -6.96
C ILE A 275 42.49 -44.05 -6.24
N GLY A 276 41.64 -44.90 -5.67
CA GLY A 276 42.04 -46.15 -5.01
C GLY A 276 42.72 -47.14 -5.95
N GLN A 277 43.63 -47.94 -5.38
CA GLN A 277 44.37 -49.01 -6.06
C GLN A 277 44.36 -50.29 -5.20
N GLY A 278 44.62 -51.44 -5.84
CA GLY A 278 44.65 -52.75 -5.18
C GLY A 278 43.30 -53.47 -5.14
N SER A 279 43.31 -54.75 -4.70
CA SER A 279 42.17 -55.67 -4.74
C SER A 279 41.39 -55.79 -3.42
N GLY A 280 41.75 -55.05 -2.37
CA GLY A 280 41.03 -55.04 -1.09
C GLY A 280 39.61 -54.48 -1.19
N ASN A 281 38.73 -54.79 -0.23
CA ASN A 281 37.36 -54.26 -0.21
C ASN A 281 37.32 -52.83 0.37
N HIS A 282 38.00 -51.90 -0.29
CA HIS A 282 38.12 -50.50 0.11
C HIS A 282 37.86 -49.54 -1.05
N MET A 283 37.62 -48.29 -0.72
CA MET A 283 37.53 -47.18 -1.67
C MET A 283 38.38 -46.00 -1.23
N VAL A 284 38.90 -45.26 -2.22
CA VAL A 284 39.60 -44.00 -1.99
C VAL A 284 39.12 -42.95 -2.99
N LEU A 285 38.52 -41.87 -2.49
CA LEU A 285 38.04 -40.74 -3.28
C LEU A 285 38.88 -39.50 -3.00
N LEU A 286 39.18 -38.74 -4.05
CA LEU A 286 39.78 -37.42 -3.96
C LEU A 286 38.71 -36.36 -4.23
N ARG A 287 38.51 -35.45 -3.27
CA ARG A 287 37.76 -34.21 -3.46
C ARG A 287 38.76 -33.07 -3.65
N HIS A 288 38.58 -32.25 -4.67
CA HIS A 288 39.44 -31.09 -4.95
C HIS A 288 38.57 -29.89 -5.31
N HIS A 289 38.46 -28.93 -4.39
CA HIS A 289 37.78 -27.66 -4.65
C HIS A 289 38.69 -26.79 -5.51
N LEU A 290 38.35 -26.66 -6.79
CA LEU A 290 39.19 -25.98 -7.77
C LEU A 290 39.46 -24.50 -7.42
N PRO A 291 38.47 -23.72 -6.91
CA PRO A 291 38.70 -22.30 -6.60
C PRO A 291 39.69 -22.05 -5.45
N THR A 292 39.68 -22.87 -4.39
CA THR A 292 40.56 -22.66 -3.22
C THR A 292 41.78 -23.55 -3.20
N GLY A 293 41.84 -24.57 -4.07
CA GLY A 293 42.87 -25.61 -4.08
C GLY A 293 42.80 -26.58 -2.90
N LYS A 294 41.81 -26.46 -2.01
CA LYS A 294 41.62 -27.37 -0.86
C LYS A 294 41.26 -28.77 -1.35
N LYS A 295 41.83 -29.78 -0.69
CA LYS A 295 41.68 -31.19 -1.06
C LYS A 295 41.38 -32.04 0.16
N LEU A 296 40.49 -33.01 -0.02
CA LEU A 296 40.20 -34.05 0.98
C LEU A 296 40.33 -35.42 0.36
N LEU A 297 40.84 -36.36 1.14
CA LEU A 297 40.92 -37.77 0.78
C LEU A 297 39.93 -38.57 1.62
N ILE A 298 38.95 -39.18 0.97
CA ILE A 298 37.96 -40.03 1.62
C ILE A 298 38.42 -41.48 1.48
N VAL A 299 38.69 -42.15 2.59
CA VAL A 299 39.21 -43.52 2.61
C VAL A 299 38.21 -44.40 3.36
N VAL A 300 37.72 -45.47 2.73
CA VAL A 300 36.58 -46.25 3.22
C VAL A 300 36.93 -47.75 3.19
N ASN A 301 36.73 -48.45 4.30
CA ASN A 301 36.63 -49.91 4.32
C ASN A 301 35.15 -50.32 4.17
N LEU A 302 34.83 -51.03 3.09
CA LEU A 302 33.45 -51.45 2.79
C LEU A 302 33.04 -52.74 3.52
N ASP A 303 33.96 -53.39 4.24
CA ASP A 303 33.72 -54.59 5.02
C ASP A 303 33.52 -54.25 6.50
N ASP A 304 32.37 -54.62 7.07
CA ASP A 304 32.01 -54.38 8.47
C ASP A 304 32.53 -55.44 9.45
N SER A 305 33.27 -56.44 8.98
CA SER A 305 33.85 -57.53 9.77
C SER A 305 35.37 -57.66 9.66
N ASN A 306 35.97 -57.35 8.51
CA ASN A 306 37.40 -57.57 8.23
C ASN A 306 38.18 -56.27 8.08
N LYS A 307 39.45 -56.28 8.51
CA LYS A 307 40.41 -55.20 8.21
C LYS A 307 40.83 -55.25 6.75
N THR A 308 41.19 -54.10 6.20
CA THR A 308 41.74 -54.03 4.85
C THR A 308 42.79 -52.92 4.73
N THR A 309 43.68 -53.02 3.75
CA THR A 309 44.68 -51.99 3.49
C THR A 309 44.27 -51.18 2.27
N ALA A 310 43.83 -49.94 2.50
CA ALA A 310 43.55 -49.01 1.42
C ALA A 310 44.86 -48.47 0.85
N SER A 311 44.95 -48.35 -0.48
CA SER A 311 46.13 -47.80 -1.16
C SER A 311 45.76 -46.87 -2.30
N TRP A 312 46.56 -45.83 -2.54
CA TRP A 312 46.35 -44.85 -3.61
C TRP A 312 47.67 -44.23 -4.07
N ASN A 313 47.65 -43.63 -5.26
CA ASN A 313 48.79 -42.91 -5.80
C ASN A 313 48.90 -41.50 -5.20
N ALA A 314 49.99 -41.22 -4.48
CA ALA A 314 50.22 -39.94 -3.80
C ALA A 314 50.31 -38.75 -4.77
N GLN A 315 50.90 -38.95 -5.96
CA GLN A 315 51.00 -37.93 -7.00
C GLN A 315 49.63 -37.60 -7.60
N LYS A 316 48.77 -38.61 -7.80
CA LYS A 316 47.38 -38.41 -8.28
C LYS A 316 46.52 -37.70 -7.24
N ALA A 317 46.71 -38.00 -5.95
CA ALA A 317 46.06 -37.25 -4.85
C ALA A 317 46.54 -35.79 -4.80
N GLY A 318 47.81 -35.54 -5.15
CA GLY A 318 48.42 -34.22 -5.06
C GLY A 318 48.42 -33.68 -3.62
N LEU A 319 48.62 -34.60 -2.66
CA LEU A 319 48.71 -34.37 -1.21
C LEU A 319 50.08 -34.90 -0.75
N CYS A 320 51.03 -34.00 -0.52
CA CYS A 320 52.43 -34.34 -0.21
C CYS A 320 52.68 -34.23 1.31
N GLY A 321 52.33 -35.26 2.06
CA GLY A 321 52.56 -35.35 3.51
C GLY A 321 52.35 -36.77 4.03
N THR A 322 52.98 -37.10 5.16
CA THR A 322 52.81 -38.40 5.86
C THR A 322 51.91 -38.31 7.10
N ALA A 323 51.56 -37.09 7.50
CA ALA A 323 50.60 -36.80 8.56
C ALA A 323 49.33 -36.22 7.95
N TYR A 324 48.21 -36.88 8.20
CA TYR A 324 46.89 -36.43 7.82
C TYR A 324 46.06 -36.20 9.09
N PHE A 325 45.03 -35.39 8.96
CA PHE A 325 44.07 -35.11 10.03
C PHE A 325 42.72 -35.62 9.58
N ASP A 326 42.13 -36.53 10.35
CA ASP A 326 40.79 -37.01 10.05
C ASP A 326 39.77 -36.00 10.54
N LEU A 327 39.00 -35.42 9.63
CA LEU A 327 37.95 -34.46 9.97
C LEU A 327 36.78 -35.14 10.69
N ILE A 328 36.63 -36.47 10.65
CA ILE A 328 35.57 -37.17 11.39
C ILE A 328 35.93 -37.26 12.87
N THR A 329 37.07 -37.86 13.24
CA THR A 329 37.46 -38.02 14.66
C THR A 329 38.27 -36.86 15.22
N SER A 330 38.81 -35.98 14.37
CA SER A 330 39.83 -34.96 14.71
C SER A 330 41.20 -35.53 15.11
N ASP A 331 41.44 -36.81 14.84
CA ASP A 331 42.72 -37.45 15.14
C ASP A 331 43.76 -37.22 14.04
N ARG A 332 45.03 -37.26 14.45
CA ARG A 332 46.16 -37.29 13.52
C ARG A 332 46.43 -38.72 13.06
N ILE A 333 46.26 -38.97 11.77
CA ILE A 333 46.45 -40.27 11.13
C ILE A 333 47.81 -40.31 10.43
N LYS A 334 48.59 -41.36 10.71
CA LYS A 334 49.86 -41.61 10.04
C LYS A 334 49.63 -42.51 8.84
N ILE A 335 50.10 -42.07 7.68
CA ILE A 335 49.99 -42.81 6.42
C ILE A 335 51.35 -43.43 6.09
N GLU A 336 51.35 -44.69 5.68
CA GLU A 336 52.55 -45.38 5.20
C GLU A 336 52.78 -45.04 3.73
N SER A 337 54.02 -44.69 3.37
CA SER A 337 54.39 -44.32 2.01
C SER A 337 55.49 -45.24 1.50
N SER A 338 55.23 -45.94 0.39
CA SER A 338 56.21 -46.76 -0.32
C SER A 338 56.33 -46.29 -1.77
N GLY A 339 57.37 -45.50 -2.06
CA GLY A 339 57.56 -44.87 -3.36
C GLY A 339 56.46 -43.86 -3.70
N LYS A 340 55.68 -44.13 -4.75
CA LYS A 340 54.54 -43.28 -5.19
C LYS A 340 53.19 -43.71 -4.60
N ILE A 341 53.15 -44.79 -3.81
CA ILE A 341 51.93 -45.36 -3.26
C ILE A 341 51.87 -45.05 -1.76
N ASN A 342 50.75 -44.46 -1.35
CA ASN A 342 50.37 -44.30 0.05
C ASN A 342 49.39 -45.41 0.43
N SER A 343 49.47 -45.89 1.67
CA SER A 343 48.57 -46.90 2.22
C SER A 343 48.25 -46.69 3.69
N CYS A 344 47.08 -47.19 4.10
CA CYS A 344 46.61 -47.17 5.48
C CYS A 344 45.84 -48.46 5.79
N LEU A 345 46.10 -49.05 6.95
CA LEU A 345 45.32 -50.16 7.47
C LEU A 345 44.03 -49.61 8.08
N LEU A 346 42.89 -50.13 7.64
CA LEU A 346 41.56 -49.73 8.09
C LEU A 346 40.94 -50.85 8.93
N ASP A 347 40.36 -50.47 10.07
CA ASP A 347 39.48 -51.34 10.85
C ASP A 347 38.16 -51.61 10.10
N PRO A 348 37.38 -52.63 10.50
CA PRO A 348 36.12 -52.96 9.84
C PRO A 348 35.16 -51.76 9.80
N GLY A 349 34.64 -51.43 8.62
CA GLY A 349 33.74 -50.29 8.37
C GLY A 349 34.35 -48.91 8.60
N GLN A 350 35.65 -48.81 8.83
CA GLN A 350 36.30 -47.53 9.14
C GLN A 350 36.27 -46.60 7.92
N VAL A 351 35.90 -45.35 8.17
CA VAL A 351 35.88 -44.27 7.19
C VAL A 351 36.72 -43.12 7.71
N PHE A 352 37.57 -42.57 6.86
CA PHE A 352 38.34 -41.36 7.14
C PHE A 352 38.03 -40.27 6.13
N CYS A 353 37.98 -39.02 6.61
CA CYS A 353 37.94 -37.80 5.80
C CYS A 353 39.24 -37.02 6.04
N LEU A 354 40.28 -37.36 5.29
CA LEU A 354 41.64 -36.91 5.58
C LEU A 354 41.97 -35.57 4.90
N ALA A 355 42.40 -34.60 5.71
CA ALA A 355 43.01 -33.35 5.29
C ALA A 355 44.54 -33.36 5.57
N THR A 356 45.31 -32.54 4.84
CA THR A 356 46.75 -32.35 5.12
C THR A 356 47.06 -31.06 5.88
N ASP A 357 46.13 -30.11 5.91
CA ASP A 357 46.23 -28.85 6.65
C ASP A 357 45.45 -28.99 7.96
N GLU A 358 46.15 -28.90 9.11
CA GLU A 358 45.52 -29.02 10.43
C GLU A 358 44.40 -27.99 10.64
N ARG A 359 44.56 -26.80 10.02
CA ARG A 359 43.59 -25.69 10.08
C ARG A 359 42.26 -26.04 9.42
N ASP A 360 42.19 -27.08 8.58
CA ASP A 360 40.91 -27.53 8.03
C ASP A 360 40.00 -28.09 9.15
N SER A 361 40.58 -28.55 10.26
CA SER A 361 39.82 -28.94 11.45
C SER A 361 39.10 -27.75 12.10
N ASP A 362 39.65 -26.53 11.96
CA ASP A 362 39.02 -25.31 12.48
C ASP A 362 37.80 -24.91 11.65
N LEU A 363 37.79 -25.20 10.35
CA LEU A 363 36.64 -24.93 9.47
C LEU A 363 35.40 -25.74 9.88
N VAL A 364 35.59 -26.89 10.51
CA VAL A 364 34.52 -27.83 10.91
C VAL A 364 34.15 -27.66 12.40
N LYS A 365 34.70 -26.66 13.09
CA LYS A 365 34.28 -26.35 14.48
C LYS A 365 33.01 -25.50 14.43
N VAL A 366 31.87 -26.11 14.77
CA VAL A 366 30.59 -25.39 14.90
C VAL A 366 30.36 -25.03 16.37
N GLU A 367 30.15 -23.75 16.65
CA GLU A 367 29.84 -23.27 18.00
C GLU A 367 28.47 -23.77 18.47
N ALA A 368 28.40 -24.27 19.70
CA ALA A 368 27.17 -24.75 20.32
C ALA A 368 26.14 -23.59 20.40
N GLY A 369 25.00 -23.75 19.72
CA GLY A 369 23.92 -22.75 19.68
C GLY A 369 23.74 -22.04 18.33
N SER A 370 24.65 -22.23 17.37
CA SER A 370 24.58 -21.62 16.02
C SER A 370 23.81 -22.44 14.97
N ASN A 371 23.12 -23.51 15.40
CA ASN A 371 22.79 -24.69 14.57
C ASN A 371 21.81 -24.50 13.40
N PHE A 372 21.34 -23.28 13.13
CA PHE A 372 20.25 -23.04 12.17
C PHE A 372 20.44 -21.77 11.32
N ILE A 373 21.66 -21.22 11.28
CA ILE A 373 22.02 -20.11 10.38
C ILE A 373 22.49 -20.72 9.05
N PRO A 374 22.03 -20.20 7.88
CA PRO A 374 22.59 -20.58 6.59
C PRO A 374 24.11 -20.35 6.57
N PRO A 375 24.90 -21.19 5.88
CA PRO A 375 26.33 -20.93 5.72
C PRO A 375 26.55 -19.53 5.15
N GLU A 376 27.55 -18.80 5.66
CA GLU A 376 27.88 -17.43 5.21
C GLU A 376 28.02 -17.35 3.69
N ARG A 377 28.63 -18.38 3.07
CA ARG A 377 28.74 -18.52 1.62
C ARG A 377 27.39 -18.49 0.90
N VAL A 378 26.37 -19.17 1.42
CA VAL A 378 25.02 -19.22 0.80
C VAL A 378 24.38 -17.85 0.85
N THR A 379 24.44 -17.20 2.02
CA THR A 379 23.97 -15.82 2.20
C THR A 379 24.69 -14.87 1.24
N TRP A 380 26.01 -15.02 1.10
CA TRP A 380 26.82 -14.21 0.19
C TRP A 380 26.46 -14.44 -1.28
N GLN A 381 26.24 -15.69 -1.70
CA GLN A 381 25.80 -16.00 -3.05
C GLN A 381 24.42 -15.39 -3.37
N LYS A 382 23.48 -15.43 -2.43
CA LYS A 382 22.18 -14.75 -2.56
C LYS A 382 22.37 -13.23 -2.73
N MET A 383 23.25 -12.62 -1.92
CA MET A 383 23.56 -11.19 -2.02
C MET A 383 24.16 -10.83 -3.39
N ARG A 384 25.10 -11.62 -3.90
CA ARG A 384 25.70 -11.45 -5.24
C ARG A 384 24.65 -11.58 -6.34
N ALA A 385 23.76 -12.57 -6.25
CA ALA A 385 22.68 -12.75 -7.20
C ALA A 385 21.73 -11.54 -7.22
N LYS A 386 21.34 -11.04 -6.04
CA LYS A 386 20.48 -9.84 -5.94
C LYS A 386 21.17 -8.58 -6.47
N ALA A 387 22.46 -8.41 -6.20
CA ALA A 387 23.25 -7.30 -6.75
C ALA A 387 23.29 -7.33 -8.29
N LEU A 388 23.47 -8.51 -8.90
CA LEU A 388 23.42 -8.69 -10.35
C LEU A 388 22.02 -8.49 -10.93
N GLU A 389 20.96 -8.87 -10.19
CA GLU A 389 19.58 -8.63 -10.61
C GLU A 389 19.27 -7.13 -10.73
N VAL A 390 19.66 -6.34 -9.72
CA VAL A 390 19.51 -4.87 -9.73
C VAL A 390 20.39 -4.24 -10.81
N PHE A 391 21.63 -4.71 -10.96
CA PHE A 391 22.51 -4.24 -12.03
C PHE A 391 21.88 -4.47 -13.41
N ARG A 392 21.32 -5.67 -13.65
CA ARG A 392 20.61 -6.02 -14.89
C ARG A 392 19.38 -5.15 -15.11
N LEU A 393 18.65 -4.78 -14.06
CA LEU A 393 17.48 -3.90 -14.18
C LEU A 393 17.85 -2.57 -14.85
N TYR A 394 18.96 -1.96 -14.45
CA TYR A 394 19.40 -0.67 -14.99
C TYR A 394 20.21 -0.78 -16.29
N ASN A 395 20.97 -1.87 -16.47
CA ASN A 395 21.91 -2.02 -17.60
C ASN A 395 21.42 -2.98 -18.69
N GLY A 396 20.29 -3.66 -18.51
CA GLY A 396 19.80 -4.70 -19.43
C GLY A 396 20.68 -5.97 -19.45
N TYR A 397 20.55 -6.74 -20.53
CA TYR A 397 21.34 -7.95 -20.76
C TYR A 397 22.60 -7.64 -21.55
N ASN A 398 23.67 -7.24 -20.85
CA ASN A 398 24.96 -6.86 -21.43
C ASN A 398 26.13 -7.58 -20.72
N ASP A 399 27.33 -7.52 -21.31
CA ASP A 399 28.56 -7.99 -20.66
C ASP A 399 28.83 -7.19 -19.38
N ILE A 400 29.11 -7.89 -18.27
CA ILE A 400 29.38 -7.26 -16.96
C ILE A 400 30.79 -6.63 -16.88
N GLY A 401 31.65 -6.88 -17.87
CA GLY A 401 32.98 -6.27 -17.99
C GLY A 401 33.88 -6.56 -16.79
N GLU A 402 34.47 -5.50 -16.23
CA GLU A 402 35.34 -5.56 -15.04
C GLU A 402 34.57 -5.39 -13.71
N LEU A 403 33.24 -5.57 -13.71
CA LEU A 403 32.43 -5.40 -12.49
C LEU A 403 32.87 -6.38 -11.39
N ASP A 404 33.32 -5.82 -10.28
CA ASP A 404 33.65 -6.56 -9.07
C ASP A 404 32.34 -6.92 -8.32
N VAL A 405 31.83 -8.11 -8.60
CA VAL A 405 30.54 -8.59 -8.05
C VAL A 405 30.58 -8.66 -6.52
N ASP A 406 31.73 -8.96 -5.92
CA ASP A 406 31.86 -9.05 -4.47
C ASP A 406 31.76 -7.65 -3.84
N LYS A 407 32.48 -6.65 -4.34
CA LYS A 407 32.30 -5.26 -3.88
C LYS A 407 30.89 -4.73 -4.09
N THR A 408 30.26 -5.11 -5.20
CA THR A 408 28.88 -4.72 -5.51
C THR A 408 27.90 -5.31 -4.49
N ALA A 409 28.08 -6.58 -4.11
CA ALA A 409 27.29 -7.23 -3.07
C ALA A 409 27.56 -6.64 -1.67
N GLU A 410 28.80 -6.24 -1.37
CA GLU A 410 29.14 -5.55 -0.11
C GLU A 410 28.37 -4.24 0.02
N PHE A 411 28.37 -3.44 -1.05
CA PHE A 411 27.67 -2.15 -1.07
C PHE A 411 26.15 -2.32 -0.91
N LEU A 412 25.55 -3.29 -1.61
CA LEU A 412 24.13 -3.62 -1.46
C LEU A 412 23.79 -4.01 0.00
N SER A 413 24.63 -4.82 0.66
CA SER A 413 24.40 -5.25 2.05
C SER A 413 24.51 -4.09 3.06
N GLU A 414 25.42 -3.14 2.82
CA GLU A 414 25.61 -1.97 3.68
C GLU A 414 24.45 -0.98 3.56
N ASN A 415 24.13 -0.58 2.33
CA ASN A 415 23.14 0.46 2.06
C ASN A 415 22.37 0.16 0.77
N PRO A 416 21.31 -0.68 0.82
CA PRO A 416 20.59 -1.10 -0.38
C PRO A 416 19.92 0.06 -1.12
N LEU A 417 19.51 1.10 -0.37
CA LEU A 417 18.88 2.29 -0.94
C LEU A 417 19.89 3.10 -1.77
N GLU A 418 21.05 3.40 -1.19
CA GLU A 418 22.10 4.16 -1.87
C GLU A 418 22.74 3.36 -3.00
N PHE A 419 22.83 2.03 -2.86
CA PHE A 419 23.23 1.12 -3.92
C PHE A 419 22.33 1.26 -5.16
N CYS A 420 21.01 1.13 -4.99
CA CYS A 420 20.06 1.28 -6.10
C CYS A 420 20.17 2.66 -6.75
N ARG A 421 20.26 3.73 -5.94
CA ARG A 421 20.44 5.10 -6.43
C ARG A 421 21.71 5.26 -7.27
N SER A 422 22.82 4.71 -6.82
CA SER A 422 24.12 4.83 -7.49
C SER A 422 24.13 4.16 -8.87
N LEU A 423 23.26 3.15 -9.06
CA LEU A 423 23.12 2.42 -10.31
C LEU A 423 22.09 3.03 -11.26
N ASN A 424 21.21 3.93 -10.78
CA ASN A 424 20.23 4.61 -11.61
C ASN A 424 20.92 5.60 -12.57
N PRO A 425 20.94 5.35 -13.89
CA PRO A 425 21.57 6.23 -14.86
C PRO A 425 20.62 7.32 -15.38
N PHE A 426 19.32 7.22 -15.08
CA PHE A 426 18.27 7.99 -15.74
C PHE A 426 17.97 9.29 -15.02
N THR A 427 17.89 9.25 -13.69
CA THR A 427 17.54 10.41 -12.87
C THR A 427 18.39 10.45 -11.61
N LYS A 428 18.33 11.58 -10.88
CA LYS A 428 18.92 11.69 -9.54
C LYS A 428 18.08 11.01 -8.45
N GLU A 429 16.91 10.50 -8.79
CA GLU A 429 16.04 9.77 -7.88
C GLU A 429 16.66 8.44 -7.48
N THR A 430 16.22 7.93 -6.35
CA THR A 430 16.59 6.59 -5.92
C THR A 430 15.80 5.49 -6.65
N LEU A 431 14.58 5.80 -7.12
CA LEU A 431 13.61 4.85 -7.69
C LEU A 431 13.36 3.64 -6.77
N VAL A 432 13.33 3.86 -5.45
CA VAL A 432 13.02 2.82 -4.45
C VAL A 432 12.03 3.39 -3.45
N ILE A 433 10.96 2.65 -3.17
CA ILE A 433 10.03 2.93 -2.07
C ILE A 433 10.28 1.94 -0.93
N ALA A 434 10.46 2.45 0.28
CA ALA A 434 10.68 1.63 1.46
C ALA A 434 9.36 1.26 2.16
N TRP A 435 9.19 -0.03 2.46
CA TRP A 435 8.17 -0.58 3.34
C TRP A 435 8.85 -1.16 4.59
N ARG A 436 8.47 -0.70 5.79
CA ARG A 436 9.19 -0.96 7.04
C ARG A 436 8.29 -1.68 8.04
N TRP A 437 8.72 -2.85 8.48
CA TRP A 437 8.08 -3.61 9.56
C TRP A 437 8.33 -2.96 10.94
N PRO A 438 7.35 -2.93 11.85
CA PRO A 438 5.90 -3.06 11.63
C PRO A 438 5.23 -1.71 11.30
N LYS A 439 6.01 -0.64 11.09
CA LYS A 439 5.53 0.75 10.91
C LYS A 439 4.47 0.89 9.82
N ASP A 440 4.65 0.17 8.72
CA ASP A 440 3.82 0.33 7.53
C ASP A 440 2.61 -0.60 7.48
N LEU A 441 2.36 -1.38 8.55
CA LEU A 441 1.15 -2.19 8.68
C LEU A 441 -0.14 -1.38 8.70
N LYS A 442 -0.06 -0.11 9.10
CA LYS A 442 -1.21 0.78 9.23
C LYS A 442 -1.38 1.76 8.06
N ARG A 443 -0.62 1.65 6.97
CA ARG A 443 -0.76 2.55 5.80
C ARG A 443 -0.79 1.78 4.49
N GLU A 444 -1.51 2.33 3.52
CA GLU A 444 -1.43 1.91 2.13
C GLU A 444 -0.21 2.59 1.47
N VAL A 445 0.85 1.82 1.20
CA VAL A 445 2.10 2.36 0.63
C VAL A 445 1.95 2.51 -0.88
N MET A 446 2.17 3.72 -1.39
CA MET A 446 2.13 4.02 -2.82
C MET A 446 3.45 3.67 -3.51
N ILE A 447 3.38 2.97 -4.64
CA ILE A 447 4.54 2.57 -5.44
C ILE A 447 4.37 3.16 -6.85
N PRO A 448 5.14 4.21 -7.21
CA PRO A 448 5.12 4.77 -8.56
C PRO A 448 5.65 3.79 -9.62
N PRO A 449 5.37 4.03 -10.91
CA PRO A 449 5.98 3.27 -12.01
C PRO A 449 7.51 3.17 -11.87
N ASP A 450 8.06 2.05 -12.32
CA ASP A 450 9.51 1.74 -12.34
C ASP A 450 10.25 1.74 -10.99
N HIS A 451 9.56 1.98 -9.87
CA HIS A 451 10.17 1.96 -8.55
C HIS A 451 10.31 0.52 -8.02
N LEU A 452 11.46 0.23 -7.43
CA LEU A 452 11.65 -0.99 -6.65
C LEU A 452 10.98 -0.85 -5.28
N LEU A 453 10.52 -1.96 -4.72
CA LEU A 453 9.98 -2.02 -3.36
C LEU A 453 11.03 -2.64 -2.43
N LEU A 454 11.52 -1.85 -1.47
CA LEU A 454 12.45 -2.28 -0.43
C LEU A 454 11.70 -2.58 0.88
N VAL A 455 11.61 -3.84 1.25
CA VAL A 455 11.00 -4.27 2.52
C VAL A 455 12.09 -4.42 3.58
N VAL A 456 11.91 -3.85 4.77
CA VAL A 456 12.92 -3.86 5.84
C VAL A 456 12.30 -4.34 7.16
N ALA A 457 13.01 -5.20 7.89
CA ALA A 457 12.66 -5.65 9.23
C ALA A 457 13.91 -5.88 10.10
N ASP A 458 13.75 -5.92 11.43
CA ASP A 458 14.82 -6.20 12.39
C ASP A 458 15.05 -7.71 12.63
N LYS A 459 14.26 -8.56 11.95
CA LYS A 459 14.27 -10.02 12.04
C LYS A 459 14.22 -10.65 10.65
N PRO A 460 14.66 -11.91 10.48
CA PRO A 460 14.47 -12.63 9.24
C PRO A 460 12.97 -12.69 8.88
N PHE A 461 12.67 -12.61 7.59
CA PHE A 461 11.29 -12.65 7.13
C PHE A 461 11.15 -13.22 5.72
N LEU A 462 9.94 -13.61 5.37
CA LEU A 462 9.50 -13.87 4.00
C LEU A 462 8.42 -12.85 3.64
N SER A 463 8.51 -12.25 2.46
CA SER A 463 7.54 -11.27 1.97
C SER A 463 6.99 -11.67 0.60
N ARG A 464 5.69 -11.45 0.39
CA ARG A 464 4.98 -11.77 -0.85
C ARG A 464 4.10 -10.60 -1.27
N VAL A 465 4.16 -10.23 -2.55
CA VAL A 465 3.21 -9.28 -3.17
C VAL A 465 2.13 -10.07 -3.89
N ILE A 466 0.87 -9.83 -3.54
CA ILE A 466 -0.27 -10.66 -3.90
C ILE A 466 -1.36 -9.81 -4.57
N ASN A 467 -1.90 -10.30 -5.68
CA ASN A 467 -3.14 -9.80 -6.28
C ASN A 467 -4.25 -10.84 -6.10
N ARG A 468 -5.18 -10.60 -5.16
CA ARG A 468 -6.20 -11.57 -4.74
C ARG A 468 -5.55 -12.88 -4.26
N ASP A 469 -5.53 -13.93 -5.09
CA ASP A 469 -4.94 -15.23 -4.79
C ASP A 469 -3.63 -15.52 -5.55
N LEU A 470 -3.24 -14.61 -6.46
CA LEU A 470 -2.06 -14.73 -7.31
C LEU A 470 -0.86 -14.07 -6.64
N VAL A 471 0.19 -14.84 -6.34
CA VAL A 471 1.47 -14.29 -5.88
C VAL A 471 2.22 -13.74 -7.09
N LEU A 472 2.44 -12.43 -7.13
CA LEU A 472 3.14 -11.77 -8.23
C LEU A 472 4.66 -11.81 -8.06
N SER A 473 5.11 -11.78 -6.81
CA SER A 473 6.54 -11.88 -6.46
C SER A 473 6.69 -12.28 -4.99
N GLN A 474 7.82 -12.91 -4.68
CA GLN A 474 8.20 -13.36 -3.35
C GLN A 474 9.70 -13.09 -3.14
N GLU A 475 10.06 -12.59 -1.95
CA GLU A 475 11.45 -12.36 -1.57
C GLU A 475 11.68 -12.78 -0.11
N GLU A 476 12.84 -13.38 0.15
CA GLU A 476 13.35 -13.67 1.49
C GLU A 476 14.21 -12.49 1.98
N GLY A 477 14.10 -12.14 3.26
CA GLY A 477 14.94 -11.11 3.87
C GLY A 477 16.42 -11.52 3.90
N LEU A 478 17.27 -10.75 3.21
CA LEU A 478 18.72 -10.87 3.25
C LEU A 478 19.29 -10.06 4.41
N PRO A 479 20.30 -10.57 5.13
CA PRO A 479 20.87 -9.89 6.28
C PRO A 479 21.75 -8.68 5.86
N ARG A 480 21.69 -7.64 6.69
CA ARG A 480 22.54 -6.45 6.64
C ARG A 480 23.61 -6.52 7.72
N ARG A 481 24.68 -5.74 7.55
CA ARG A 481 25.77 -5.68 8.54
C ARG A 481 25.36 -5.14 9.91
N ASP A 482 24.28 -4.36 9.98
CA ASP A 482 23.72 -3.82 11.22
C ASP A 482 22.82 -4.82 11.98
N GLY A 483 22.65 -6.04 11.46
CA GLY A 483 21.80 -7.09 12.04
C GLY A 483 20.32 -7.02 11.62
N SER A 484 19.92 -6.02 10.83
CA SER A 484 18.60 -5.97 10.20
C SER A 484 18.54 -6.80 8.91
N PHE A 485 17.34 -6.95 8.33
CA PHE A 485 17.09 -7.70 7.12
C PHE A 485 16.37 -6.84 6.09
N PHE A 486 16.64 -7.08 4.80
CA PHE A 486 15.93 -6.43 3.71
C PHE A 486 15.59 -7.38 2.56
N ALA A 487 14.52 -7.07 1.85
CA ALA A 487 14.14 -7.72 0.61
C ALA A 487 13.88 -6.64 -0.44
N LEU A 488 14.31 -6.88 -1.67
CA LEU A 488 14.20 -5.92 -2.76
C LEU A 488 13.44 -6.56 -3.92
N PHE A 489 12.24 -6.04 -4.16
CA PHE A 489 11.35 -6.49 -5.23
C PHE A 489 11.60 -5.63 -6.47
N SER A 490 11.83 -6.31 -7.60
CA SER A 490 11.88 -5.68 -8.91
C SER A 490 10.56 -4.98 -9.26
N PRO A 491 10.57 -3.90 -10.06
CA PRO A 491 9.35 -3.17 -10.41
C PRO A 491 8.36 -4.08 -11.15
N LEU A 492 7.08 -4.01 -10.77
CA LEU A 492 6.02 -4.68 -11.51
C LEU A 492 5.69 -3.90 -12.78
N LYS A 493 5.07 -4.58 -13.75
CA LYS A 493 4.56 -3.92 -14.95
C LYS A 493 3.57 -2.81 -14.57
N THR A 494 3.79 -1.60 -15.08
CA THR A 494 2.91 -0.45 -14.82
C THR A 494 1.46 -0.78 -15.20
N PRO A 495 0.52 -0.65 -14.24
CA PRO A 495 -0.89 -0.92 -14.51
C PRO A 495 -1.53 0.25 -15.29
N SER A 496 -2.62 -0.02 -16.00
CA SER A 496 -3.37 1.01 -16.75
C SER A 496 -4.22 1.92 -15.86
N GLU A 497 -4.52 1.45 -14.65
CA GLU A 497 -5.23 2.17 -13.59
C GLU A 497 -4.53 1.84 -12.27
N HIS A 498 -4.74 2.66 -11.23
CA HIS A 498 -4.17 2.34 -9.91
C HIS A 498 -4.62 0.95 -9.44
N LEU A 499 -3.66 0.12 -9.03
CA LEU A 499 -3.89 -1.27 -8.65
C LEU A 499 -3.56 -1.46 -7.17
N ARG A 500 -4.58 -1.81 -6.38
CA ARG A 500 -4.37 -2.24 -4.98
C ARG A 500 -3.90 -3.68 -4.94
N LEU A 501 -2.79 -3.91 -4.25
CA LEU A 501 -2.21 -5.22 -3.99
C LEU A 501 -2.04 -5.41 -2.49
N THR A 502 -1.84 -6.65 -2.07
CA THR A 502 -1.57 -6.99 -0.67
C THR A 502 -0.11 -7.43 -0.55
N ILE A 503 0.60 -6.91 0.46
CA ILE A 503 1.87 -7.48 0.89
C ILE A 503 1.63 -8.35 2.11
N ARG A 504 2.03 -9.62 2.04
CA ARG A 504 1.99 -10.57 3.15
C ARG A 504 3.41 -10.80 3.64
N LEU A 505 3.63 -10.58 4.94
CA LEU A 505 4.92 -10.83 5.59
C LEU A 505 4.79 -11.88 6.67
N THR A 506 5.77 -12.77 6.71
CA THR A 506 6.00 -13.70 7.81
C THR A 506 7.34 -13.36 8.43
N VAL A 507 7.32 -12.85 9.66
CA VAL A 507 8.51 -12.41 10.40
C VAL A 507 8.87 -13.47 11.45
N TYR A 508 10.06 -14.02 11.35
CA TYR A 508 10.52 -15.13 12.17
C TYR A 508 11.24 -14.61 13.42
N ALA A 509 10.61 -14.77 14.59
CA ALA A 509 11.24 -14.51 15.88
C ALA A 509 11.26 -15.81 16.72
N PRO A 510 12.28 -16.03 17.57
CA PRO A 510 12.41 -17.23 18.38
C PRO A 510 11.12 -17.58 19.15
N GLY A 511 10.45 -18.68 18.78
CA GLY A 511 9.19 -19.14 19.37
C GLY A 511 7.96 -18.25 19.13
N GLN A 512 8.04 -17.25 18.25
CA GLN A 512 6.96 -16.30 17.98
C GLN A 512 7.00 -15.79 16.53
N THR A 513 6.72 -16.66 15.56
CA THR A 513 6.49 -16.23 14.16
C THR A 513 5.25 -15.34 14.09
N LYS A 514 5.36 -14.21 13.38
CA LYS A 514 4.26 -13.26 13.18
C LYS A 514 3.91 -13.15 11.71
N HIS A 515 2.65 -13.35 11.39
CA HIS A 515 2.09 -13.11 10.07
C HIS A 515 1.35 -11.78 10.06
N ALA A 516 1.53 -10.99 9.01
CA ALA A 516 0.72 -9.80 8.78
C ALA A 516 0.49 -9.56 7.31
N GLU A 517 -0.57 -8.80 7.03
CA GLU A 517 -0.89 -8.30 5.71
C GLU A 517 -1.02 -6.78 5.78
N ALA A 518 -0.61 -6.11 4.71
CA ALA A 518 -0.78 -4.67 4.52
C ALA A 518 -1.15 -4.36 3.07
N SER A 519 -1.73 -3.18 2.84
CA SER A 519 -2.13 -2.73 1.51
C SER A 519 -1.00 -1.99 0.79
N LEU A 520 -0.86 -2.23 -0.51
CA LEU A 520 0.00 -1.48 -1.43
C LEU A 520 -0.87 -0.87 -2.52
N LEU A 521 -0.55 0.36 -2.94
CA LEU A 521 -1.17 1.00 -4.11
C LEU A 521 -0.13 1.19 -5.20
N PHE A 522 -0.14 0.31 -6.19
CA PHE A 522 0.67 0.48 -7.40
C PHE A 522 0.04 1.52 -8.29
N LEU A 523 0.80 2.58 -8.58
CA LEU A 523 0.30 3.72 -9.33
C LEU A 523 0.43 3.47 -10.82
N SER A 524 -0.44 4.14 -11.58
CA SER A 524 -0.45 4.12 -13.04
C SER A 524 0.35 5.32 -13.53
N GLU A 525 0.68 5.32 -14.82
CA GLU A 525 1.11 6.55 -15.49
C GLU A 525 0.08 7.67 -15.31
N PRO A 526 0.52 8.91 -15.03
CA PRO A 526 -0.37 10.04 -14.75
C PRO A 526 -1.29 10.37 -15.93
N GLU A 527 -0.87 10.09 -17.17
CA GLU A 527 -1.65 10.32 -18.38
C GLU A 527 -2.83 9.36 -18.56
N ASN A 528 -2.83 8.21 -17.89
CA ASN A 528 -3.92 7.23 -17.94
C ASN A 528 -5.01 7.52 -16.91
N VAL A 529 -4.71 8.32 -15.88
CA VAL A 529 -5.62 8.55 -14.75
C VAL A 529 -6.83 9.38 -15.17
N ARG A 530 -8.02 8.92 -14.76
CA ARG A 530 -9.31 9.52 -15.11
C ARG A 530 -10.20 9.65 -13.89
N VAL A 531 -10.86 10.80 -13.75
CA VAL A 531 -11.88 11.05 -12.72
C VAL A 531 -13.22 10.56 -13.24
N LYS A 532 -13.86 9.69 -12.48
CA LYS A 532 -15.13 9.06 -12.83
C LYS A 532 -16.31 10.01 -12.63
N ARG A 533 -17.30 9.96 -13.53
CA ARG A 533 -18.52 10.79 -13.48
C ARG A 533 -19.83 10.06 -13.66
N SER A 534 -19.76 8.78 -14.00
CA SER A 534 -20.92 7.90 -14.15
C SER A 534 -20.73 6.70 -13.24
N PHE A 535 -21.70 6.40 -12.39
CA PHE A 535 -21.60 5.39 -11.35
C PHE A 535 -22.76 4.42 -11.48
N THR A 536 -22.45 3.13 -11.56
CA THR A 536 -23.47 2.08 -11.58
C THR A 536 -23.98 1.78 -10.18
N ARG A 537 -25.17 1.16 -10.08
CA ARG A 537 -25.70 0.67 -8.78
C ARG A 537 -24.71 -0.21 -8.01
N THR A 538 -24.05 -1.16 -8.68
CA THR A 538 -23.08 -2.08 -8.05
C THR A 538 -21.93 -1.32 -7.40
N GLU A 539 -21.50 -0.22 -7.99
CA GLU A 539 -20.44 0.61 -7.43
C GLU A 539 -20.93 1.41 -6.23
N LEU A 540 -22.11 2.02 -6.34
CA LEU A 540 -22.72 2.81 -5.28
C LEU A 540 -23.06 1.99 -4.03
N LEU A 541 -23.36 0.69 -4.19
CA LEU A 541 -23.53 -0.25 -3.08
C LEU A 541 -22.23 -0.48 -2.29
N ASN A 542 -21.07 -0.41 -2.95
CA ASN A 542 -19.77 -0.62 -2.32
C ASN A 542 -19.09 0.68 -1.88
N LYS A 543 -19.35 1.78 -2.60
CA LYS A 543 -18.75 3.10 -2.39
C LYS A 543 -19.84 4.17 -2.50
N PRO A 544 -20.52 4.50 -1.39
CA PRO A 544 -21.54 5.55 -1.40
C PRO A 544 -20.90 6.90 -1.73
N ILE A 545 -21.65 7.73 -2.47
CA ILE A 545 -21.21 9.07 -2.86
C ILE A 545 -22.28 10.13 -2.56
N VAL A 546 -21.84 11.37 -2.44
CA VAL A 546 -22.63 12.58 -2.23
C VAL A 546 -22.47 13.49 -3.43
N PHE A 547 -23.57 14.11 -3.86
CA PHE A 547 -23.61 15.13 -4.89
C PHE A 547 -23.72 16.53 -4.28
N LEU A 548 -22.82 17.42 -4.68
CA LEU A 548 -22.74 18.82 -4.28
C LEU A 548 -22.97 19.75 -5.48
N ASP A 549 -23.77 20.81 -5.27
CA ASP A 549 -23.92 21.93 -6.21
C ASP A 549 -24.06 23.25 -5.45
N THR A 550 -23.59 24.36 -6.02
CA THR A 550 -23.55 25.67 -5.35
C THR A 550 -23.98 26.81 -6.28
N ASN A 551 -24.48 27.91 -5.70
CA ASN A 551 -25.08 29.00 -6.48
C ASN A 551 -24.19 30.23 -6.64
N GLY A 552 -22.94 30.18 -6.18
CA GLY A 552 -22.01 31.33 -6.18
C GLY A 552 -22.37 32.46 -5.20
N ARG A 553 -23.39 32.26 -4.35
CA ARG A 553 -23.77 33.16 -3.25
C ARG A 553 -23.57 32.51 -1.88
N GLY A 554 -23.08 31.28 -1.81
CA GLY A 554 -22.89 30.52 -0.58
C GLY A 554 -24.05 29.58 -0.22
N ALA A 555 -25.12 29.49 -1.02
CA ALA A 555 -26.10 28.42 -0.86
C ALA A 555 -25.56 27.12 -1.45
N MET A 556 -26.02 26.00 -0.92
CA MET A 556 -25.62 24.68 -1.38
C MET A 556 -26.80 23.74 -1.51
N LEU A 557 -26.58 22.75 -2.37
CA LEU A 557 -27.28 21.49 -2.42
C LEU A 557 -26.26 20.41 -2.08
N HIS A 558 -26.60 19.51 -1.17
CA HIS A 558 -25.71 18.45 -0.69
C HIS A 558 -26.56 17.22 -0.40
N VAL A 559 -26.50 16.19 -1.24
CA VAL A 559 -27.37 15.02 -1.10
C VAL A 559 -26.65 13.71 -1.39
N PRO A 560 -26.91 12.63 -0.63
CA PRO A 560 -26.50 11.29 -1.02
C PRO A 560 -27.08 10.93 -2.40
N VAL A 561 -26.27 10.27 -3.24
CA VAL A 561 -26.76 9.77 -4.53
C VAL A 561 -27.74 8.61 -4.36
N SER A 562 -27.63 7.86 -3.25
CA SER A 562 -28.69 6.95 -2.83
C SER A 562 -29.94 7.77 -2.46
N TRP A 563 -30.87 7.86 -3.41
CA TRP A 563 -32.02 8.75 -3.32
C TRP A 563 -32.87 8.44 -2.09
N CYS A 564 -33.30 9.49 -1.38
CA CYS A 564 -33.99 9.47 -0.09
C CYS A 564 -33.16 9.12 1.15
N ASP A 565 -31.92 8.64 1.02
CA ASP A 565 -31.07 8.39 2.17
C ASP A 565 -30.59 9.70 2.80
N LEU A 566 -30.30 9.62 4.10
CA LEU A 566 -29.90 10.75 4.94
C LEU A 566 -28.79 10.27 5.88
N ASN A 567 -27.56 10.60 5.53
CA ASN A 567 -26.35 10.19 6.25
C ASN A 567 -25.89 11.23 7.25
N SER A 568 -26.17 12.51 6.98
CA SER A 568 -25.74 13.63 7.81
C SER A 568 -26.81 14.70 8.02
N LYS A 569 -26.72 15.48 9.09
CA LYS A 569 -27.59 16.65 9.34
C LYS A 569 -27.41 17.75 8.28
N TYR A 570 -26.32 17.68 7.51
CA TYR A 570 -26.03 18.61 6.42
C TYR A 570 -26.69 18.21 5.09
N ASP A 571 -27.24 17.00 4.98
CA ASP A 571 -27.92 16.56 3.77
C ASP A 571 -29.18 17.40 3.54
N ALA A 572 -29.19 18.13 2.42
CA ALA A 572 -30.26 19.01 2.03
C ALA A 572 -30.31 19.20 0.50
N LEU A 573 -31.50 19.05 -0.06
CA LEU A 573 -31.80 19.53 -1.41
C LEU A 573 -31.66 21.05 -1.50
N LEU A 574 -31.97 21.82 -0.45
CA LEU A 574 -31.74 23.27 -0.43
C LEU A 574 -31.36 23.77 0.97
N ALA A 575 -30.09 24.15 1.11
CA ALA A 575 -29.57 24.94 2.22
C ALA A 575 -29.24 26.36 1.73
N ALA A 576 -30.09 27.31 2.08
CA ALA A 576 -30.10 28.66 1.51
C ALA A 576 -29.18 29.62 2.27
N ASN A 577 -28.45 30.49 1.53
CA ASN A 577 -27.81 31.66 2.13
C ASN A 577 -28.83 32.81 2.20
N ILE A 578 -29.30 33.14 3.39
CA ILE A 578 -30.36 34.15 3.58
C ILE A 578 -29.87 35.60 3.39
N HIS A 579 -28.56 35.84 3.38
CA HIS A 579 -28.00 37.17 3.16
C HIS A 579 -27.77 37.47 1.67
N ASN A 580 -27.94 38.72 1.27
CA ASN A 580 -27.89 39.11 -0.15
C ASN A 580 -26.49 39.47 -0.66
N GLU A 581 -25.60 39.94 0.21
CA GLU A 581 -24.32 40.52 -0.20
C GLU A 581 -23.09 39.69 0.20
N TYR A 582 -23.23 38.70 1.06
CA TYR A 582 -22.12 37.92 1.60
C TYR A 582 -22.62 36.56 2.12
N PRO A 583 -21.75 35.55 2.22
CA PRO A 583 -22.10 34.26 2.81
C PRO A 583 -22.34 34.39 4.33
N VAL A 584 -23.38 33.71 4.82
CA VAL A 584 -23.64 33.46 6.25
C VAL A 584 -24.04 32.00 6.43
N ASP A 585 -24.20 31.58 7.69
CA ASP A 585 -24.77 30.29 8.05
C ASP A 585 -26.01 29.95 7.23
N ARG A 586 -26.03 28.74 6.70
CA ARG A 586 -27.06 28.29 5.77
C ARG A 586 -28.30 27.88 6.54
N LEU A 587 -29.46 28.26 6.02
CA LEU A 587 -30.76 27.82 6.50
C LEU A 587 -31.19 26.57 5.72
N VAL A 588 -31.25 25.42 6.38
CA VAL A 588 -31.78 24.18 5.79
C VAL A 588 -33.30 24.31 5.70
N THR A 589 -33.83 24.20 4.48
CA THR A 589 -35.26 24.40 4.20
C THR A 589 -35.93 23.21 3.54
N LEU A 590 -35.23 22.52 2.62
CA LEU A 590 -35.71 21.32 1.96
C LEU A 590 -34.66 20.21 2.10
N THR A 591 -34.99 19.17 2.86
CA THR A 591 -34.04 18.13 3.26
C THR A 591 -33.99 17.03 2.21
N ARG A 592 -35.14 16.42 1.89
CA ARG A 592 -35.26 15.41 0.83
C ARG A 592 -36.63 15.45 0.14
N CYS A 593 -36.77 14.73 -0.97
CA CYS A 593 -38.03 14.56 -1.66
C CYS A 593 -38.24 13.06 -1.96
N ARG A 594 -39.12 12.41 -1.19
CA ARG A 594 -39.48 11.01 -1.40
C ARG A 594 -40.35 10.88 -2.64
N ALA A 595 -40.15 9.84 -3.44
CA ALA A 595 -40.86 9.67 -4.70
C ALA A 595 -41.36 8.24 -4.89
N TRP A 596 -42.56 8.09 -5.46
CA TRP A 596 -43.15 6.81 -5.83
C TRP A 596 -43.76 6.86 -7.23
N ILE A 597 -43.66 5.74 -7.94
CA ILE A 597 -44.38 5.48 -9.19
C ILE A 597 -45.51 4.50 -8.88
N VAL A 598 -46.72 4.87 -9.27
CA VAL A 598 -47.93 4.05 -9.10
C VAL A 598 -48.56 3.75 -10.45
N PHE A 599 -48.77 2.47 -10.73
CA PHE A 599 -49.46 1.99 -11.94
C PHE A 599 -50.41 0.85 -11.57
N GLN A 600 -51.69 0.98 -11.91
CA GLN A 600 -52.74 -0.03 -11.64
C GLN A 600 -52.77 -0.57 -10.19
N GLY A 601 -52.43 0.27 -9.21
CA GLY A 601 -52.39 -0.11 -7.79
C GLY A 601 -51.07 -0.76 -7.33
N PHE A 602 -50.14 -1.08 -8.25
CA PHE A 602 -48.75 -1.38 -7.91
C PHE A 602 -48.01 -0.07 -7.61
N SER A 603 -47.32 -0.01 -6.48
CA SER A 603 -46.59 1.17 -6.03
C SER A 603 -45.14 0.80 -5.78
N GLN A 604 -44.21 1.53 -6.40
CA GLN A 604 -42.77 1.35 -6.25
C GLN A 604 -42.14 2.67 -5.82
N ASP A 605 -41.38 2.64 -4.73
CA ASP A 605 -40.55 3.77 -4.31
C ASP A 605 -39.32 3.91 -5.21
N ILE A 606 -38.89 5.16 -5.43
CA ILE A 606 -37.64 5.47 -6.11
C ILE A 606 -36.49 5.37 -5.10
N CYS A 607 -35.70 4.31 -5.22
CA CYS A 607 -34.59 3.99 -4.33
C CYS A 607 -33.41 3.38 -5.09
N LEU A 608 -32.34 3.05 -4.37
CA LEU A 608 -31.11 2.48 -4.94
C LEU A 608 -31.34 1.15 -5.68
N ASP A 609 -32.36 0.37 -5.31
CA ASP A 609 -32.69 -0.90 -5.98
C ASP A 609 -33.24 -0.72 -7.39
N CYS A 610 -33.84 0.45 -7.68
CA CYS A 610 -34.33 0.80 -9.00
C CYS A 610 -33.30 1.58 -9.83
N LEU A 611 -32.15 1.96 -9.25
CA LEU A 611 -31.16 2.79 -9.93
C LEU A 611 -30.36 1.95 -10.94
N ASP A 612 -30.29 2.39 -12.19
CA ASP A 612 -29.36 1.85 -13.18
C ASP A 612 -28.00 2.56 -13.04
N SER A 613 -28.00 3.89 -13.05
CA SER A 613 -26.79 4.71 -12.90
C SER A 613 -27.05 6.14 -12.41
N PHE A 614 -26.01 6.79 -11.89
CA PHE A 614 -25.95 8.22 -11.62
C PHE A 614 -24.86 8.88 -12.44
N GLU A 615 -25.13 10.06 -13.01
CA GLU A 615 -24.21 10.84 -13.84
C GLU A 615 -24.09 12.29 -13.35
N LEU A 616 -22.86 12.80 -13.31
CA LEU A 616 -22.58 14.22 -13.14
C LEU A 616 -22.57 14.91 -14.51
N ASP A 617 -23.50 15.84 -14.76
CA ASP A 617 -23.50 16.68 -15.96
C ASP A 617 -22.60 17.92 -15.74
N ARG A 618 -21.86 18.36 -16.78
CA ARG A 618 -20.91 19.48 -16.70
C ARG A 618 -21.59 20.83 -16.52
N LYS A 619 -22.85 20.97 -16.94
CA LYS A 619 -23.61 22.23 -16.86
C LYS A 619 -25.04 22.07 -16.33
N ASP A 620 -25.56 20.85 -16.29
CA ASP A 620 -26.99 20.60 -16.00
C ASP A 620 -27.26 19.89 -14.64
N GLY A 621 -26.26 19.77 -13.76
CA GLY A 621 -26.38 19.21 -12.41
C GLY A 621 -26.22 17.68 -12.35
N GLY A 622 -26.80 17.05 -11.34
CA GLY A 622 -26.81 15.59 -11.16
C GLY A 622 -27.97 14.94 -11.90
N ARG A 623 -27.75 13.75 -12.47
CA ARG A 623 -28.78 12.96 -13.18
C ARG A 623 -28.81 11.52 -12.68
N TRP A 624 -29.98 11.05 -12.29
CA TRP A 624 -30.23 9.67 -11.91
C TRP A 624 -31.04 8.98 -12.98
N HIS A 625 -30.59 7.80 -13.39
CA HIS A 625 -31.25 6.94 -14.35
C HIS A 625 -31.84 5.73 -13.63
N TYR A 626 -33.15 5.61 -13.63
CA TYR A 626 -33.86 4.52 -12.98
C TYR A 626 -34.52 3.58 -13.98
N ARG A 627 -34.57 2.32 -13.58
CA ARG A 627 -35.44 1.30 -14.13
C ARG A 627 -36.44 0.89 -13.06
N VAL A 628 -37.64 1.43 -13.16
CA VAL A 628 -38.66 1.30 -12.11
C VAL A 628 -39.67 0.22 -12.50
N PRO A 629 -39.81 -0.87 -11.74
CA PRO A 629 -40.85 -1.86 -11.96
C PRO A 629 -42.26 -1.24 -11.90
N THR A 630 -43.14 -1.66 -12.80
CA THR A 630 -44.56 -1.25 -12.80
C THR A 630 -45.52 -2.40 -12.53
N GLY A 631 -45.00 -3.59 -12.21
CA GLY A 631 -45.77 -4.83 -12.02
C GLY A 631 -45.84 -5.69 -13.28
N GLN A 632 -46.35 -6.91 -13.16
CA GLN A 632 -46.55 -7.87 -14.27
C GLN A 632 -45.27 -8.20 -15.09
N GLY A 633 -44.09 -7.98 -14.52
CA GLY A 633 -42.81 -8.15 -15.23
C GLY A 633 -42.45 -6.97 -16.14
N GLU A 634 -43.22 -5.89 -16.14
CA GLU A 634 -42.97 -4.65 -16.87
C GLU A 634 -42.23 -3.61 -16.02
N HIS A 635 -41.59 -2.65 -16.69
CA HIS A 635 -40.89 -1.52 -16.07
C HIS A 635 -40.98 -0.25 -16.92
N ILE A 636 -40.56 0.88 -16.35
CA ILE A 636 -40.29 2.12 -17.09
C ILE A 636 -38.85 2.57 -16.91
N PHE A 637 -38.37 3.37 -17.86
CA PHE A 637 -37.16 4.16 -17.68
C PHE A 637 -37.53 5.56 -17.19
N PHE A 638 -36.86 6.02 -16.14
CA PHE A 638 -37.22 7.25 -15.44
C PHE A 638 -35.97 8.04 -15.04
N ASP A 639 -35.94 9.31 -15.43
CA ASP A 639 -34.82 10.21 -15.13
C ASP A 639 -35.23 11.22 -14.05
N ILE A 640 -34.35 11.42 -13.07
CA ILE A 640 -34.38 12.57 -12.17
C ILE A 640 -33.17 13.45 -12.48
N LYS A 641 -33.39 14.74 -12.73
CA LYS A 641 -32.31 15.74 -12.84
C LYS A 641 -32.44 16.77 -11.74
N LEU A 642 -31.33 17.10 -11.09
CA LEU A 642 -31.29 18.00 -9.95
C LEU A 642 -30.16 19.01 -10.12
N ARG A 643 -30.49 20.29 -9.93
CA ARG A 643 -29.51 21.37 -9.94
C ARG A 643 -29.91 22.52 -9.03
N LEU A 644 -28.92 23.23 -8.51
CA LEU A 644 -29.08 24.52 -7.86
C LEU A 644 -29.05 25.65 -8.90
N VAL A 645 -29.87 26.67 -8.72
CA VAL A 645 -29.98 27.79 -9.67
C VAL A 645 -28.91 28.82 -9.35
N THR A 646 -28.01 29.07 -10.30
CA THR A 646 -26.95 30.08 -10.16
C THR A 646 -27.51 31.44 -9.74
N GLY A 647 -26.95 32.02 -8.68
CA GLY A 647 -27.35 33.32 -8.14
C GLY A 647 -28.66 33.33 -7.33
N GLU A 648 -29.35 32.20 -7.19
CA GLU A 648 -30.64 32.12 -6.50
C GLU A 648 -30.66 31.02 -5.44
N ASN A 649 -31.36 31.25 -4.31
CA ASN A 649 -31.61 30.20 -3.33
C ASN A 649 -32.77 29.33 -3.83
N ALA A 650 -32.55 28.62 -4.93
CA ALA A 650 -33.57 27.82 -5.57
C ALA A 650 -32.99 26.60 -6.26
N ILE A 651 -33.76 25.51 -6.30
CA ILE A 651 -33.43 24.29 -7.03
C ILE A 651 -34.46 24.00 -8.11
N ARG A 652 -34.04 23.20 -9.10
CA ARG A 652 -34.91 22.57 -10.08
C ARG A 652 -34.74 21.06 -10.02
N LEU A 653 -35.83 20.35 -9.73
CA LEU A 653 -35.93 18.90 -9.91
C LEU A 653 -36.79 18.61 -11.13
N ILE A 654 -36.22 17.94 -12.12
CA ILE A 654 -36.92 17.52 -13.33
C ILE A 654 -37.12 16.02 -13.25
N PHE A 655 -38.38 15.59 -13.32
CA PHE A 655 -38.78 14.19 -13.33
C PHE A 655 -39.31 13.87 -14.72
N LYS A 656 -38.67 12.94 -15.42
CA LYS A 656 -39.04 12.58 -16.79
C LYS A 656 -39.24 11.07 -16.90
N ARG A 657 -40.39 10.65 -17.43
CA ARG A 657 -40.54 9.29 -17.95
C ARG A 657 -39.98 9.26 -19.37
N LEU A 658 -39.00 8.41 -19.61
CA LEU A 658 -38.43 8.24 -20.95
C LEU A 658 -39.38 7.40 -21.81
N SER A 659 -39.32 7.59 -23.13
CA SER A 659 -40.05 6.75 -24.09
C SER A 659 -39.65 5.27 -23.95
N ASP A 660 -40.62 4.39 -24.16
CA ASP A 660 -40.46 2.94 -24.18
C ASP A 660 -39.45 2.46 -25.24
N GLY A 661 -39.24 3.25 -26.30
CA GLY A 661 -38.36 2.95 -27.42
C GLY A 661 -38.61 1.59 -28.08
N ASN A 662 -39.82 1.03 -27.99
CA ASN A 662 -40.16 -0.35 -28.34
C ASN A 662 -39.27 -1.43 -27.66
N LYS A 663 -38.76 -1.15 -26.45
CA LYS A 663 -37.94 -2.11 -25.69
C LYS A 663 -38.83 -3.18 -25.04
N ASP A 664 -38.35 -4.42 -25.04
CA ASP A 664 -39.08 -5.55 -24.45
C ASP A 664 -39.36 -5.34 -22.95
N ARG A 665 -40.57 -5.72 -22.52
CA ARG A 665 -41.08 -5.57 -21.14
C ARG A 665 -41.08 -4.13 -20.60
N CYS A 666 -41.11 -3.13 -21.47
CA CYS A 666 -41.29 -1.73 -21.08
C CYS A 666 -42.77 -1.35 -21.18
N LEU A 667 -43.29 -0.61 -20.19
CA LEU A 667 -44.66 -0.13 -20.22
C LEU A 667 -44.85 0.91 -21.33
N SER A 668 -45.79 0.65 -22.23
CA SER A 668 -46.08 1.46 -23.42
C SER A 668 -46.29 2.95 -23.12
N ASP A 669 -45.81 3.81 -24.01
CA ASP A 669 -45.85 5.27 -23.90
C ASP A 669 -47.27 5.86 -23.77
N ASP A 670 -48.30 5.17 -24.29
CA ASP A 670 -49.71 5.60 -24.17
C ASP A 670 -50.28 5.45 -22.75
N LYS A 671 -49.71 4.55 -21.95
CA LYS A 671 -50.17 4.28 -20.57
C LYS A 671 -49.70 5.39 -19.66
N GLU A 672 -50.56 5.89 -18.79
CA GLU A 672 -50.17 6.88 -17.79
C GLU A 672 -49.70 6.19 -16.51
N ILE A 673 -48.57 6.63 -15.94
CA ILE A 673 -48.18 6.32 -14.57
C ILE A 673 -48.49 7.49 -13.66
N LYS A 674 -48.75 7.26 -12.38
CA LYS A 674 -48.89 8.31 -11.38
C LYS A 674 -47.57 8.48 -10.63
N LEU A 675 -46.96 9.65 -10.71
CA LEU A 675 -45.82 10.05 -9.89
C LEU A 675 -46.33 10.76 -8.63
N ILE A 676 -45.86 10.31 -7.45
CA ILE A 676 -46.12 10.93 -6.15
C ILE A 676 -44.81 11.49 -5.63
N LEU A 677 -44.77 12.76 -5.24
CA LEU A 677 -43.58 13.44 -4.67
C LEU A 677 -43.90 14.00 -3.29
N ARG A 678 -43.19 13.58 -2.25
CA ARG A 678 -43.40 14.03 -0.86
C ARG A 678 -42.14 14.73 -0.34
N PRO A 679 -42.12 16.07 -0.27
CA PRO A 679 -41.00 16.81 0.29
C PRO A 679 -40.99 16.73 1.81
N ASP A 680 -39.81 16.49 2.37
CA ASP A 680 -39.54 16.61 3.80
C ASP A 680 -38.74 17.92 4.00
N ILE A 681 -39.26 18.79 4.86
CA ILE A 681 -38.77 20.16 5.07
C ILE A 681 -38.32 20.35 6.52
N GLU A 682 -37.43 21.32 6.69
CA GLU A 682 -36.96 21.78 7.99
C GLU A 682 -36.88 23.32 7.97
N TYR A 683 -36.62 23.93 9.12
CA TYR A 683 -36.28 25.35 9.22
C TYR A 683 -35.30 25.52 10.37
N ARG A 684 -34.02 25.32 10.07
CA ARG A 684 -32.94 25.33 11.07
C ARG A 684 -31.62 25.82 10.50
N ASN A 685 -30.74 26.26 11.38
CA ASN A 685 -29.33 26.39 11.05
C ASN A 685 -28.79 24.99 10.68
N PHE A 686 -28.01 24.93 9.60
CA PHE A 686 -27.33 23.72 9.13
C PHE A 686 -26.44 23.02 10.19
N HIS A 687 -25.98 23.71 11.24
CA HIS A 687 -25.26 23.10 12.36
C HIS A 687 -26.16 22.45 13.43
N ASP A 688 -27.47 22.72 13.41
CA ASP A 688 -28.43 22.18 14.38
C ASP A 688 -29.17 20.96 13.83
N THR A 689 -29.93 20.29 14.69
CA THR A 689 -30.92 19.26 14.31
C THR A 689 -32.32 19.69 14.71
N THR A 690 -33.32 19.33 13.91
CA THR A 690 -34.72 19.59 14.26
C THR A 690 -35.16 18.57 15.32
N LYS A 691 -35.77 19.06 16.40
CA LYS A 691 -36.44 18.25 17.44
C LYS A 691 -37.90 18.68 17.54
N ALA A 692 -38.81 17.81 17.15
CA ALA A 692 -40.24 18.10 17.03
C ALA A 692 -40.85 18.57 18.35
N PHE A 693 -40.47 17.94 19.46
CA PHE A 693 -40.98 18.22 20.82
C PHE A 693 -40.54 19.58 21.39
N GLN A 694 -39.62 20.30 20.73
CA GLN A 694 -39.19 21.64 21.15
C GLN A 694 -40.13 22.76 20.66
N GLY A 695 -41.26 22.41 20.04
CA GLY A 695 -42.26 23.35 19.54
C GLY A 695 -42.62 23.25 18.04
N PRO A 696 -41.72 22.83 17.12
CA PRO A 696 -42.03 22.69 15.69
C PRO A 696 -43.31 21.90 15.39
N GLU A 697 -43.59 20.83 16.14
CA GLU A 697 -44.77 19.98 15.91
C GLU A 697 -46.11 20.72 16.04
N HIS A 698 -46.13 21.84 16.76
CA HIS A 698 -47.31 22.67 16.96
C HIS A 698 -47.35 23.91 16.05
N SER A 699 -46.17 24.47 15.72
CA SER A 699 -46.05 25.73 14.99
C SER A 699 -45.96 25.53 13.47
N TRP A 700 -45.24 24.51 13.00
CA TRP A 700 -44.97 24.32 11.58
C TRP A 700 -46.21 23.99 10.73
N PRO A 701 -47.15 23.13 11.18
CA PRO A 701 -48.38 22.90 10.41
C PRO A 701 -49.20 24.17 10.16
N LYS A 702 -49.13 25.16 11.07
CA LYS A 702 -49.82 26.46 10.96
C LYS A 702 -49.08 27.46 10.07
N ALA A 703 -47.80 27.21 9.82
CA ALA A 703 -46.93 28.04 8.99
C ALA A 703 -46.96 27.64 7.50
N VAL A 704 -47.77 26.66 7.12
CA VAL A 704 -47.94 26.21 5.73
C VAL A 704 -49.15 26.89 5.09
N SER A 705 -48.93 27.59 3.99
CA SER A 705 -49.96 28.14 3.12
C SER A 705 -50.09 27.28 1.85
N ILE A 706 -51.25 26.67 1.66
CA ILE A 706 -51.51 25.73 0.56
C ILE A 706 -51.88 26.50 -0.73
N LYS A 707 -51.34 26.05 -1.87
CA LYS A 707 -51.74 26.44 -3.23
C LYS A 707 -52.20 25.18 -3.99
N THR A 708 -52.85 25.37 -5.14
CA THR A 708 -53.30 24.24 -5.98
C THR A 708 -52.14 23.40 -6.52
N ASP A 709 -51.03 24.07 -6.84
CA ASP A 709 -49.84 23.53 -7.49
C ASP A 709 -48.63 23.48 -6.55
N GLY A 710 -48.82 23.71 -5.23
CA GLY A 710 -47.70 23.88 -4.30
C GLY A 710 -48.07 24.34 -2.90
N PHE A 711 -47.06 24.77 -2.15
CA PHE A 711 -47.22 25.36 -0.83
C PHE A 711 -46.11 26.38 -0.54
N ILE A 712 -46.37 27.25 0.44
CA ILE A 712 -45.37 28.14 1.05
C ILE A 712 -45.24 27.76 2.52
N PHE A 713 -44.02 27.58 3.00
CA PHE A 713 -43.71 27.33 4.41
C PHE A 713 -42.89 28.49 4.99
N ALA A 714 -43.45 29.21 5.95
CA ALA A 714 -42.85 30.43 6.51
C ALA A 714 -43.03 30.51 8.05
N PRO A 715 -42.26 29.73 8.83
CA PRO A 715 -42.45 29.62 10.28
C PRO A 715 -42.20 30.92 11.06
N GLU A 716 -41.35 31.82 10.57
CA GLU A 716 -41.06 33.13 11.21
C GLU A 716 -41.78 34.31 10.54
N GLY A 717 -42.74 34.07 9.64
CA GLY A 717 -43.49 35.13 8.95
C GLY A 717 -42.68 35.97 7.93
N GLY A 718 -41.41 35.61 7.67
CA GLY A 718 -40.50 36.25 6.71
C GLY A 718 -40.35 35.50 5.37
N LYS A 719 -39.13 35.50 4.81
CA LYS A 719 -38.73 34.83 3.55
C LYS A 719 -38.80 33.30 3.68
N GLY A 720 -39.98 32.73 3.49
CA GLY A 720 -40.23 31.28 3.56
C GLY A 720 -39.78 30.48 2.33
N LEU A 721 -39.90 29.15 2.42
CA LEU A 721 -39.72 28.20 1.33
C LEU A 721 -41.01 28.12 0.49
N SER A 722 -40.95 28.44 -0.79
CA SER A 722 -42.01 28.14 -1.77
C SER A 722 -41.64 26.87 -2.53
N VAL A 723 -42.57 25.92 -2.63
CA VAL A 723 -42.41 24.70 -3.44
C VAL A 723 -43.60 24.56 -4.38
N ASN A 724 -43.34 24.45 -5.68
CA ASN A 724 -44.35 24.38 -6.72
C ASN A 724 -44.00 23.29 -7.74
N LEU A 725 -45.03 22.67 -8.34
CA LEU A 725 -44.88 21.69 -9.41
C LEU A 725 -45.45 22.24 -10.72
N SER A 726 -44.70 22.14 -11.82
CA SER A 726 -45.09 22.74 -13.11
C SER A 726 -46.37 22.15 -13.71
N LYS A 727 -46.65 20.88 -13.42
CA LYS A 727 -47.87 20.16 -13.79
C LYS A 727 -48.24 19.24 -12.63
N GLY A 728 -49.52 19.16 -12.27
CA GLY A 728 -50.02 18.32 -11.18
C GLY A 728 -50.74 19.14 -10.12
N ARG A 729 -50.99 18.53 -8.97
CA ARG A 729 -51.60 19.20 -7.82
C ARG A 729 -50.87 18.84 -6.53
N PHE A 730 -50.97 19.74 -5.55
CA PHE A 730 -50.52 19.48 -4.18
C PHE A 730 -51.70 19.03 -3.32
N VAL A 731 -51.48 17.97 -2.52
CA VAL A 731 -52.43 17.42 -1.55
C VAL A 731 -51.85 17.65 -0.16
N SER A 732 -52.58 18.41 0.67
CA SER A 732 -52.16 18.66 2.05
C SER A 732 -52.49 17.45 2.92
N GLU A 733 -51.44 16.80 3.40
CA GLU A 733 -51.50 15.65 4.30
C GLU A 733 -50.24 15.66 5.16
N PRO A 734 -50.22 16.48 6.23
CA PRO A 734 -49.03 16.71 7.03
C PRO A 734 -48.62 15.46 7.83
N GLU A 735 -47.32 15.20 7.93
CA GLU A 735 -46.73 14.06 8.63
C GLU A 735 -45.43 14.46 9.32
N TRP A 736 -45.17 13.84 10.47
CA TRP A 736 -43.87 13.88 11.14
C TRP A 736 -43.19 12.52 11.06
N GLN A 737 -41.90 12.54 10.75
CA GLN A 737 -41.01 11.39 10.89
C GLN A 737 -40.09 11.66 12.07
N TYR A 738 -40.20 10.84 13.11
CA TYR A 738 -39.44 11.00 14.34
C TYR A 738 -38.19 10.13 14.35
N MET A 739 -37.13 10.59 15.02
CA MET A 739 -35.90 9.83 15.24
C MET A 739 -35.25 9.31 13.96
N VAL A 740 -35.21 10.13 12.92
CA VAL A 740 -34.47 9.86 11.68
C VAL A 740 -32.98 9.89 11.99
N HIS A 741 -32.39 8.70 12.01
CA HIS A 741 -31.01 8.46 12.39
C HIS A 741 -30.00 8.94 11.32
N ARG A 742 -28.94 9.64 11.76
CA ARG A 742 -27.84 10.15 10.93
C ARG A 742 -26.51 9.45 11.31
N PRO A 743 -26.07 8.43 10.55
CA PRO A 743 -24.91 7.62 10.92
C PRO A 743 -23.60 8.43 11.04
N LEU A 744 -23.41 9.49 10.25
CA LEU A 744 -22.16 10.29 10.32
C LEU A 744 -22.07 11.13 11.60
N GLU A 745 -23.20 11.49 12.20
CA GLU A 745 -23.27 12.29 13.42
C GLU A 745 -22.98 11.40 14.62
N ALA A 746 -23.50 10.17 14.60
CA ALA A 746 -23.16 9.14 15.59
C ALA A 746 -21.65 8.87 15.58
N GLU A 747 -21.06 8.73 14.39
CA GLU A 747 -19.61 8.54 14.23
C GLU A 747 -18.80 9.73 14.78
N ARG A 748 -19.31 10.96 14.63
CA ARG A 748 -18.72 12.20 15.15
C ARG A 748 -18.95 12.41 16.66
N GLY A 749 -19.59 11.46 17.35
CA GLY A 749 -19.96 11.57 18.76
C GLY A 749 -21.04 12.61 19.05
N LEU A 750 -21.83 12.99 18.04
CA LEU A 750 -22.94 13.96 18.14
C LEU A 750 -24.28 13.23 18.26
N ASP A 751 -25.32 13.95 18.67
CA ASP A 751 -26.70 13.45 18.64
C ASP A 751 -27.11 13.10 17.19
N PRO A 752 -27.34 11.82 16.86
CA PRO A 752 -27.58 11.40 15.49
C PRO A 752 -29.05 11.47 15.09
N ASP A 753 -29.98 11.68 16.01
CA ASP A 753 -31.39 11.54 15.71
C ASP A 753 -32.02 12.92 15.41
N SER A 754 -32.84 12.99 14.36
CA SER A 754 -33.49 14.23 13.93
C SER A 754 -34.95 13.98 13.55
N ASP A 755 -35.81 14.98 13.67
CA ASP A 755 -37.21 14.88 13.28
C ASP A 755 -37.49 15.68 12.00
N LEU A 756 -38.26 15.12 11.06
CA LEU A 756 -38.58 15.74 9.77
C LEU A 756 -40.09 15.98 9.65
N PHE A 757 -40.46 17.11 9.06
CA PHE A 757 -41.85 17.45 8.77
C PHE A 757 -42.12 17.42 7.28
N SER A 758 -43.23 16.80 6.88
CA SER A 758 -43.74 16.85 5.51
C SER A 758 -45.11 17.54 5.49
N PRO A 759 -45.33 18.61 4.70
CA PRO A 759 -46.63 19.29 4.63
C PRO A 759 -47.73 18.53 3.87
N GLY A 760 -47.35 17.55 3.05
CA GLY A 760 -48.21 16.95 2.04
C GLY A 760 -47.42 16.32 0.91
N TYR A 761 -48.09 15.94 -0.18
CA TYR A 761 -47.44 15.38 -1.37
C TYR A 761 -48.03 15.96 -2.65
N PHE A 762 -47.27 15.90 -3.73
CA PHE A 762 -47.74 16.20 -5.06
C PHE A 762 -48.15 14.92 -5.78
N ASP A 763 -49.18 15.00 -6.61
CA ASP A 763 -49.48 13.96 -7.59
C ASP A 763 -49.65 14.47 -9.02
N ILE A 764 -49.18 13.67 -9.97
CA ILE A 764 -49.26 13.92 -11.41
C ILE A 764 -49.25 12.60 -12.20
N PHE A 765 -49.97 12.57 -13.33
CA PHE A 765 -49.86 11.52 -14.33
C PHE A 765 -48.85 11.88 -15.42
N LEU A 766 -48.01 10.93 -15.83
CA LEU A 766 -47.01 11.08 -16.90
C LEU A 766 -47.11 9.93 -17.92
N LYS A 767 -47.14 10.30 -19.20
CA LYS A 767 -46.95 9.39 -20.35
C LYS A 767 -45.48 9.27 -20.74
N GLY A 768 -45.19 8.40 -21.70
CA GLY A 768 -43.87 8.33 -22.34
C GLY A 768 -43.43 9.70 -22.87
N ASP A 769 -42.17 10.03 -22.65
CA ASP A 769 -41.53 11.30 -22.99
C ASP A 769 -42.06 12.57 -22.31
N GLU A 770 -42.99 12.44 -21.36
CA GLU A 770 -43.45 13.57 -20.55
C GLU A 770 -42.54 13.83 -19.34
N GLU A 771 -42.42 15.12 -18.99
CA GLU A 771 -41.71 15.58 -17.81
C GLU A 771 -42.54 16.56 -16.98
N THR A 772 -42.19 16.63 -15.70
CA THR A 772 -42.65 17.66 -14.76
C THR A 772 -41.46 18.24 -14.00
N VAL A 773 -41.59 19.47 -13.50
CA VAL A 773 -40.52 20.20 -12.81
C VAL A 773 -41.02 20.66 -11.45
N LEU A 774 -40.37 20.20 -10.38
CA LEU A 774 -40.55 20.72 -9.04
C LEU A 774 -39.52 21.84 -8.82
N TYR A 775 -40.03 23.03 -8.53
CA TYR A 775 -39.25 24.22 -8.24
C TYR A 775 -39.39 24.58 -6.76
N ALA A 776 -38.27 24.69 -6.05
CA ALA A 776 -38.26 25.11 -4.66
C ALA A 776 -37.34 26.33 -4.50
N CYS A 777 -37.79 27.36 -3.76
CA CYS A 777 -37.08 28.63 -3.63
C CYS A 777 -37.29 29.29 -2.26
N VAL A 778 -36.27 29.97 -1.75
CA VAL A 778 -36.29 30.76 -0.50
C VAL A 778 -36.07 32.24 -0.81
N GLY A 779 -37.04 33.12 -0.47
CA GLY A 779 -36.93 34.58 -0.62
C GLY A 779 -37.97 35.26 -1.53
N ASP A 780 -37.84 36.58 -1.71
CA ASP A 780 -38.87 37.48 -2.27
C ASP A 780 -39.01 37.54 -3.80
N LYS A 781 -38.42 36.63 -4.58
CA LYS A 781 -38.58 36.68 -6.04
C LYS A 781 -39.91 36.05 -6.47
N LYS A 782 -40.77 36.90 -7.04
CA LYS A 782 -42.03 36.56 -7.71
C LYS A 782 -41.82 35.66 -8.94
N GLU A 783 -42.79 34.78 -9.12
CA GLU A 783 -43.16 34.05 -10.34
C GLU A 783 -42.67 34.72 -11.64
N ASN A 784 -41.52 34.30 -12.15
CA ASN A 784 -41.35 34.25 -13.60
C ASN A 784 -41.58 32.79 -13.98
N LYS A 785 -42.57 32.55 -14.84
CA LYS A 785 -42.76 31.24 -15.46
C LYS A 785 -41.41 30.71 -15.95
N PRO A 786 -41.11 29.43 -15.73
CA PRO A 786 -39.83 28.86 -16.11
C PRO A 786 -39.58 29.13 -17.59
N ASP A 787 -38.42 29.72 -17.92
CA ASP A 787 -37.97 29.78 -19.30
C ASP A 787 -37.71 28.34 -19.75
N ILE A 788 -38.62 27.80 -20.57
CA ILE A 788 -38.57 26.47 -21.20
C ILE A 788 -37.68 26.54 -22.44
N SER A 789 -36.66 27.41 -22.47
CA SER A 789 -35.73 27.43 -23.59
C SER A 789 -35.00 26.10 -23.62
N HIS A 790 -35.41 25.23 -24.54
CA HIS A 790 -34.77 23.95 -24.84
C HIS A 790 -33.26 24.13 -24.86
N THR A 791 -32.58 23.67 -23.80
CA THR A 791 -31.14 23.47 -23.82
C THR A 791 -30.90 22.43 -24.90
N LYS A 792 -30.39 22.88 -26.05
CA LYS A 792 -29.91 22.01 -27.13
C LYS A 792 -29.09 20.90 -26.50
N GLN A 793 -29.41 19.65 -26.85
CA GLN A 793 -28.63 18.46 -26.49
C GLN A 793 -27.14 18.79 -26.56
N SER A 794 -26.52 18.91 -25.40
CA SER A 794 -25.09 19.07 -25.29
C SER A 794 -24.44 17.76 -25.74
N SER A 795 -23.46 17.91 -26.61
CA SER A 795 -22.56 16.89 -27.16
C SER A 795 -22.20 15.80 -26.17
N SER A 796 -22.12 14.56 -26.65
CA SER A 796 -21.58 13.35 -25.99
C SER A 796 -20.82 13.65 -24.70
N LEU A 797 -21.48 13.44 -23.56
CA LEU A 797 -20.86 13.50 -22.24
C LEU A 797 -19.68 12.52 -22.22
N LYS A 798 -18.45 13.03 -22.04
CA LYS A 798 -17.33 12.16 -21.72
C LYS A 798 -17.59 11.60 -20.33
N MET A 799 -17.67 10.27 -20.21
CA MET A 799 -17.94 9.56 -18.95
C MET A 799 -16.84 9.77 -17.89
N GLU A 800 -15.70 10.27 -18.32
CA GLU A 800 -14.49 10.49 -17.54
C GLU A 800 -13.86 11.84 -17.87
N LEU A 801 -13.29 12.50 -16.85
CA LEU A 801 -12.52 13.73 -17.00
C LEU A 801 -11.04 13.48 -16.72
N LYS A 802 -10.20 14.35 -17.29
CA LYS A 802 -8.82 14.50 -16.83
C LYS A 802 -8.81 15.05 -15.41
N PHE A 803 -7.77 14.71 -14.65
CA PHE A 803 -7.55 15.18 -13.28
C PHE A 803 -7.64 16.72 -13.17
N GLU A 804 -6.95 17.45 -14.04
CA GLU A 804 -6.95 18.92 -14.08
C GLU A 804 -8.33 19.52 -14.36
N ASP A 805 -9.10 18.93 -15.28
CA ASP A 805 -10.43 19.41 -15.67
C ASP A 805 -11.43 19.25 -14.53
N ALA A 806 -11.35 18.14 -13.79
CA ALA A 806 -12.23 17.89 -12.65
C ALA A 806 -12.00 18.92 -11.53
N LEU A 807 -10.74 19.13 -11.13
CA LEU A 807 -10.41 20.10 -10.07
C LEU A 807 -10.67 21.55 -10.48
N ALA A 808 -10.43 21.90 -11.75
CA ALA A 808 -10.74 23.23 -12.26
C ALA A 808 -12.24 23.55 -12.17
N HIS A 809 -13.11 22.56 -12.40
CA HIS A 809 -14.55 22.71 -12.18
C HIS A 809 -14.89 22.79 -10.69
N ALA A 810 -14.26 21.96 -9.85
CA ALA A 810 -14.49 21.97 -8.40
C ALA A 810 -14.23 23.35 -7.79
N LEU A 811 -13.22 24.08 -8.28
CA LEU A 811 -12.89 25.43 -7.78
C LEU A 811 -14.07 26.41 -7.91
N ASP A 812 -14.91 26.27 -8.94
CA ASP A 812 -16.04 27.19 -9.15
C ASP A 812 -17.10 27.09 -8.05
N HIS A 813 -17.22 25.95 -7.37
CA HIS A 813 -18.19 25.77 -6.29
C HIS A 813 -17.87 26.57 -5.03
N TYR A 814 -16.58 26.88 -4.79
CA TYR A 814 -16.11 27.58 -3.58
C TYR A 814 -16.10 29.10 -3.72
N ILE A 815 -16.08 29.63 -4.95
CA ILE A 815 -16.00 31.08 -5.20
C ILE A 815 -17.39 31.69 -4.97
N THR A 816 -17.48 32.66 -4.05
CA THR A 816 -18.74 33.35 -3.73
C THR A 816 -18.65 34.87 -3.89
N GLU A 817 -19.77 35.49 -4.24
CA GLU A 817 -19.93 36.94 -4.25
C GLU A 817 -19.83 37.53 -2.83
N ARG A 818 -19.16 38.68 -2.69
CA ARG A 818 -19.05 39.45 -1.45
C ARG A 818 -19.06 40.96 -1.70
N GLY A 819 -20.24 41.52 -1.96
CA GLY A 819 -20.40 42.93 -2.36
C GLY A 819 -19.59 43.26 -3.62
N ALA A 820 -18.66 44.21 -3.52
CA ALA A 820 -17.73 44.56 -4.62
C ALA A 820 -16.51 43.63 -4.74
N TYR A 821 -16.44 42.59 -3.91
CA TYR A 821 -15.32 41.65 -3.82
C TYR A 821 -15.80 40.21 -4.05
N LYS A 822 -14.84 39.29 -4.02
CA LYS A 822 -15.06 37.85 -3.98
C LYS A 822 -14.50 37.31 -2.67
N SER A 823 -15.07 36.22 -2.19
CA SER A 823 -14.52 35.42 -1.09
C SER A 823 -14.62 33.94 -1.41
N ILE A 824 -14.01 33.10 -0.59
CA ILE A 824 -13.95 31.66 -0.79
C ILE A 824 -14.63 30.98 0.39
N ILE A 825 -15.60 30.10 0.12
CA ILE A 825 -16.08 29.15 1.13
C ILE A 825 -14.99 28.11 1.33
N ALA A 826 -14.45 28.00 2.55
CA ALA A 826 -13.32 27.10 2.84
C ALA A 826 -13.68 25.63 2.56
N GLY A 827 -14.92 25.23 2.80
CA GLY A 827 -15.42 23.93 2.37
C GLY A 827 -16.89 23.72 2.68
N TYR A 828 -17.49 22.79 1.95
CA TYR A 828 -18.86 22.35 2.16
C TYR A 828 -18.86 20.99 2.87
N PRO A 829 -19.82 20.74 3.78
CA PRO A 829 -21.04 21.54 3.95
C PRO A 829 -20.98 22.60 5.05
N TRP A 830 -19.98 22.63 5.92
CA TRP A 830 -20.07 23.37 7.20
C TRP A 830 -19.18 24.59 7.38
N PHE A 831 -18.27 24.94 6.47
CA PHE A 831 -17.45 26.15 6.62
C PHE A 831 -18.05 27.38 5.91
N LEU A 832 -17.61 28.56 6.36
CA LEU A 832 -17.79 29.87 5.73
C LEU A 832 -16.45 30.36 5.13
N ASP A 833 -16.22 31.68 5.07
CA ASP A 833 -14.99 32.25 4.53
C ASP A 833 -13.88 32.44 5.57
N TRP A 834 -12.77 31.72 5.36
CA TRP A 834 -11.57 31.73 6.20
C TRP A 834 -10.40 32.37 5.43
N GLY A 835 -9.66 33.25 6.09
CA GLY A 835 -8.60 34.05 5.48
C GLY A 835 -7.41 33.23 5.01
N ARG A 836 -6.92 32.31 5.84
CA ARG A 836 -5.86 31.36 5.47
C ARG A 836 -6.24 30.55 4.23
N ASP A 837 -7.35 29.82 4.31
CA ASP A 837 -7.85 28.95 3.24
C ASP A 837 -8.10 29.73 1.95
N SER A 838 -8.70 30.91 2.04
CA SER A 838 -8.97 31.76 0.87
C SER A 838 -7.70 32.19 0.15
N LEU A 839 -6.63 32.50 0.90
CA LEU A 839 -5.36 32.95 0.32
C LEU A 839 -4.55 31.79 -0.26
N ILE A 840 -4.59 30.61 0.36
CA ILE A 840 -4.05 29.38 -0.22
C ILE A 840 -4.81 29.03 -1.50
N PHE A 841 -6.15 29.01 -1.45
CA PHE A 841 -7.03 28.77 -2.60
C PHE A 841 -6.76 29.69 -3.77
N THR A 842 -6.49 30.97 -3.47
CA THR A 842 -6.19 31.98 -4.48
C THR A 842 -5.01 31.59 -5.37
N ARG A 843 -4.03 30.85 -4.85
CA ARG A 843 -2.88 30.37 -5.63
C ARG A 843 -3.29 29.36 -6.71
N GLY A 844 -4.14 28.38 -6.35
CA GLY A 844 -4.73 27.44 -7.32
C GLY A 844 -5.63 28.14 -8.33
N MET A 845 -6.41 29.13 -7.89
CA MET A 845 -7.24 29.97 -8.75
C MET A 845 -6.39 30.77 -9.78
N ILE A 846 -5.22 31.29 -9.36
CA ILE A 846 -4.25 31.94 -10.25
C ILE A 846 -3.68 30.94 -11.26
N ALA A 847 -3.29 29.75 -10.81
CA ALA A 847 -2.74 28.69 -11.68
C ALA A 847 -3.75 28.27 -12.76
N ALA A 848 -5.05 28.23 -12.41
CA ALA A 848 -6.18 27.96 -13.30
C ALA A 848 -6.56 29.13 -14.22
N GLY A 849 -5.87 30.28 -14.13
CA GLY A 849 -6.10 31.45 -15.00
C GLY A 849 -7.25 32.37 -14.59
N LYS A 850 -7.86 32.18 -13.42
CA LYS A 850 -8.97 32.99 -12.87
C LYS A 850 -8.45 34.28 -12.20
N LEU A 851 -7.66 35.06 -12.95
CA LEU A 851 -6.90 36.20 -12.42
C LEU A 851 -7.78 37.38 -11.97
N LYS A 852 -8.99 37.53 -12.54
CA LYS A 852 -9.89 38.64 -12.18
C LYS A 852 -10.46 38.44 -10.78
N GLU A 853 -10.91 37.23 -10.51
CA GLU A 853 -11.45 36.78 -9.23
C GLU A 853 -10.35 36.80 -8.15
N ALA A 854 -9.15 36.29 -8.46
CA ALA A 854 -7.99 36.34 -7.57
C ALA A 854 -7.65 37.76 -7.07
N LYS A 855 -7.67 38.74 -7.98
CA LYS A 855 -7.46 40.16 -7.62
C LYS A 855 -8.51 40.70 -6.65
N LEU A 856 -9.76 40.24 -6.77
CA LEU A 856 -10.84 40.66 -5.88
C LEU A 856 -10.68 40.03 -4.49
N VAL A 857 -10.29 38.76 -4.40
CA VAL A 857 -10.01 38.08 -3.13
C VAL A 857 -8.82 38.72 -2.42
N ILE A 858 -7.70 38.94 -3.12
CA ILE A 858 -6.50 39.59 -2.53
C ILE A 858 -6.84 40.98 -1.99
N LYS A 859 -7.57 41.81 -2.77
CA LYS A 859 -8.01 43.13 -2.32
C LYS A 859 -8.95 43.07 -1.12
N HIS A 860 -9.77 42.02 -1.03
CA HIS A 860 -10.70 41.82 0.08
C HIS A 860 -9.95 41.64 1.39
N PHE A 861 -8.98 40.72 1.46
CA PHE A 861 -8.23 40.46 2.68
C PHE A 861 -7.22 41.58 3.00
N ALA A 862 -6.54 42.13 2.00
CA ALA A 862 -5.58 43.21 2.21
C ALA A 862 -6.21 44.47 2.84
N ARG A 863 -7.50 44.74 2.59
CA ARG A 863 -8.20 45.90 3.16
C ARG A 863 -8.37 45.82 4.69
N PHE A 864 -8.29 44.62 5.25
CA PHE A 864 -8.43 44.36 6.68
C PHE A 864 -7.11 44.37 7.43
N GLU A 865 -5.99 44.64 6.74
CA GLU A 865 -4.70 44.79 7.40
C GLU A 865 -4.77 45.92 8.42
N LYS A 866 -4.33 45.58 9.63
CA LYS A 866 -4.22 46.50 10.77
C LYS A 866 -3.09 46.01 11.66
N ASP A 867 -2.11 46.86 11.93
CA ASP A 867 -0.96 46.60 12.80
C ASP A 867 -0.25 45.26 12.47
N GLY A 868 -0.13 44.93 11.18
CA GLY A 868 0.54 43.74 10.68
C GLY A 868 -0.26 42.44 10.68
N THR A 869 -1.51 42.46 11.15
CA THR A 869 -2.38 41.27 11.17
C THR A 869 -3.43 41.36 10.07
N ILE A 870 -4.05 40.23 9.71
CA ILE A 870 -5.29 40.14 8.92
C ILE A 870 -6.24 39.13 9.60
N PRO A 871 -7.56 39.15 9.31
CA PRO A 871 -8.51 38.21 9.90
C PRO A 871 -8.26 36.76 9.47
N ASN A 872 -8.36 35.83 10.42
CA ASN A 872 -8.33 34.38 10.15
C ASN A 872 -9.71 33.85 9.74
N MET A 873 -10.76 34.32 10.41
CA MET A 873 -12.15 33.93 10.13
C MET A 873 -12.98 35.18 9.87
N MET A 874 -13.87 35.11 8.88
CA MET A 874 -14.87 36.13 8.61
C MET A 874 -16.27 35.54 8.81
N ILE A 875 -17.06 36.07 9.75
CA ILE A 875 -18.47 35.70 9.92
C ILE A 875 -19.31 36.91 9.52
N GLY A 876 -19.84 36.91 8.29
CA GLY A 876 -20.50 38.07 7.74
C GLY A 876 -19.59 39.31 7.73
N CYS A 877 -19.92 40.35 8.48
CA CYS A 877 -19.07 41.55 8.59
C CYS A 877 -18.04 41.48 9.74
N ASP A 878 -18.10 40.47 10.60
CA ASP A 878 -17.17 40.33 11.73
C ASP A 878 -15.80 39.83 11.23
N ALA A 879 -14.76 40.57 11.59
CA ALA A 879 -13.37 40.37 11.26
C ALA A 879 -12.50 40.31 12.54
N GLY A 880 -13.13 40.02 13.69
CA GLY A 880 -12.53 40.11 15.02
C GLY A 880 -11.48 39.03 15.30
N ASN A 881 -11.64 37.82 14.75
CA ASN A 881 -10.64 36.76 14.90
C ASN A 881 -9.43 37.05 14.00
N ARG A 882 -8.29 37.35 14.64
CA ARG A 882 -7.00 37.65 14.01
C ARG A 882 -5.89 36.77 14.58
N ASP A 883 -6.25 35.62 15.14
CA ASP A 883 -5.35 34.67 15.79
C ASP A 883 -4.70 33.78 14.73
N THR A 884 -3.80 34.38 13.96
CA THR A 884 -3.09 33.72 12.85
C THR A 884 -1.73 34.37 12.63
N SER A 885 -0.70 33.53 12.50
CA SER A 885 0.65 33.95 12.09
C SER A 885 0.89 33.74 10.60
N ASP A 886 0.18 32.81 9.97
CA ASP A 886 0.39 32.40 8.58
C ASP A 886 -0.46 33.16 7.56
N ALA A 887 -1.70 33.55 7.88
CA ALA A 887 -2.57 34.22 6.92
C ALA A 887 -1.95 35.51 6.32
N PRO A 888 -1.32 36.42 7.09
CA PRO A 888 -0.62 37.57 6.51
C PRO A 888 0.50 37.15 5.55
N LEU A 889 1.21 36.05 5.82
CA LEU A 889 2.30 35.58 4.97
C LEU A 889 1.79 34.91 3.69
N TRP A 890 0.66 34.21 3.74
CA TRP A 890 -0.03 33.70 2.55
C TRP A 890 -0.48 34.82 1.60
N LEU A 891 -0.79 36.02 2.12
CA LEU A 891 -1.08 37.19 1.29
C LEU A 891 0.13 37.60 0.43
N PHE A 892 1.36 37.51 0.95
CA PHE A 892 2.57 37.74 0.16
C PHE A 892 2.69 36.73 -0.97
N LEU A 893 2.50 35.44 -0.67
CA LEU A 893 2.56 34.38 -1.68
C LEU A 893 1.51 34.56 -2.78
N ALA A 894 0.25 34.82 -2.42
CA ALA A 894 -0.81 35.05 -3.40
C ALA A 894 -0.51 36.27 -4.31
N CYS A 895 0.07 37.34 -3.75
CA CYS A 895 0.53 38.49 -4.52
C CYS A 895 1.71 38.12 -5.43
N CYS A 896 2.68 37.35 -4.93
CA CYS A 896 3.84 36.86 -5.68
C CYS A 896 3.38 36.04 -6.89
N ASP A 897 2.55 35.01 -6.66
CA ASP A 897 2.01 34.14 -7.69
C ASP A 897 1.22 34.93 -8.76
N LEU A 898 0.42 35.92 -8.33
CA LEU A 898 -0.33 36.78 -9.23
C LEU A 898 0.58 37.61 -10.15
N ILE A 899 1.58 38.29 -9.61
CA ILE A 899 2.46 39.15 -10.43
C ILE A 899 3.34 38.31 -11.37
N ARG A 900 3.72 37.09 -10.96
CA ARG A 900 4.46 36.16 -11.81
C ARG A 900 3.58 35.66 -12.95
N ALA A 901 2.31 35.35 -12.69
CA ALA A 901 1.34 34.99 -13.72
C ALA A 901 1.05 36.15 -14.69
N GLU A 902 1.02 37.41 -14.23
CA GLU A 902 0.80 38.57 -15.08
C GLU A 902 2.06 39.10 -15.80
N GLY A 903 3.25 38.70 -15.34
CA GLY A 903 4.54 39.21 -15.83
C GLY A 903 4.81 40.69 -15.50
N LYS A 904 4.03 41.30 -14.59
CA LYS A 904 4.12 42.73 -14.20
C LYS A 904 3.58 42.95 -12.80
N ASP A 905 4.08 43.98 -12.12
CA ASP A 905 3.78 44.27 -10.71
C ASP A 905 2.74 45.39 -10.50
N ALA A 906 2.18 45.96 -11.58
CA ALA A 906 1.24 47.09 -11.52
C ALA A 906 -0.02 46.87 -10.66
N PHE A 907 -0.35 45.61 -10.32
CA PHE A 907 -1.40 45.31 -9.36
C PHE A 907 -1.05 45.78 -7.93
N LEU A 908 0.24 45.72 -7.54
CA LEU A 908 0.71 46.09 -6.22
C LEU A 908 0.48 47.59 -5.91
N ASP A 909 0.43 48.43 -6.94
CA ASP A 909 0.19 49.87 -6.80
C ASP A 909 -1.30 50.24 -6.78
N ARG A 910 -2.20 49.27 -6.95
CA ARG A 910 -3.65 49.49 -6.82
C ARG A 910 -4.00 49.72 -5.37
N LYS A 911 -4.87 50.71 -5.13
CA LYS A 911 -5.33 51.06 -3.78
C LYS A 911 -6.49 50.16 -3.31
N THR A 912 -6.45 49.77 -2.05
CA THR A 912 -7.56 49.21 -1.27
C THR A 912 -7.54 49.84 0.12
N ALA A 913 -8.70 50.26 0.64
CA ALA A 913 -8.79 51.02 1.91
C ALA A 913 -7.80 52.21 2.01
N GLY A 914 -7.57 52.93 0.91
CA GLY A 914 -6.71 54.13 0.87
C GLY A 914 -5.20 53.88 0.73
N ARG A 915 -4.71 52.65 0.91
CA ARG A 915 -3.28 52.25 0.78
C ARG A 915 -3.07 51.37 -0.45
N SER A 916 -1.89 51.41 -1.07
CA SER A 916 -1.54 50.44 -2.11
C SER A 916 -1.25 49.07 -1.49
N ILE A 917 -1.45 47.99 -2.25
CA ILE A 917 -1.10 46.63 -1.79
C ILE A 917 0.39 46.57 -1.41
N ARG A 918 1.27 47.22 -2.18
CA ARG A 918 2.70 47.31 -1.88
C ARG A 918 2.97 47.88 -0.49
N THR A 919 2.34 49.02 -0.15
CA THR A 919 2.48 49.64 1.17
C THR A 919 1.90 48.75 2.28
N ILE A 920 0.83 48.00 2.01
CA ILE A 920 0.25 47.05 2.97
C ILE A 920 1.23 45.90 3.26
N LEU A 921 1.87 45.32 2.23
CA LEU A 921 2.87 44.27 2.41
C LEU A 921 4.07 44.76 3.24
N VAL A 922 4.60 45.97 2.95
CA VAL A 922 5.68 46.57 3.75
C VAL A 922 5.23 46.83 5.20
N SER A 923 3.99 47.28 5.41
CA SER A 923 3.39 47.48 6.74
C SER A 923 3.37 46.19 7.55
N ILE A 924 2.98 45.07 6.93
CA ILE A 924 2.94 43.75 7.58
C ILE A 924 4.34 43.33 8.02
N ALA A 925 5.31 43.34 7.09
CA ALA A 925 6.67 42.92 7.42
C ALA A 925 7.31 43.78 8.51
N THR A 926 7.12 45.11 8.44
CA THR A 926 7.63 46.03 9.47
C THR A 926 7.01 45.75 10.83
N SER A 927 5.70 45.47 10.87
CA SER A 927 4.97 45.16 12.10
C SER A 927 5.36 43.82 12.70
N LEU A 928 5.59 42.79 11.87
CA LEU A 928 6.12 41.50 12.32
C LEU A 928 7.53 41.64 12.94
N ILE A 929 8.34 42.55 12.41
CA ILE A 929 9.67 42.86 12.97
C ILE A 929 9.56 43.59 14.31
N SER A 930 8.73 44.63 14.40
CA SER A 930 8.56 45.41 15.64
C SER A 930 7.75 44.71 16.71
N GLY A 931 6.95 43.71 16.33
CA GLY A 931 5.95 43.06 17.16
C GLY A 931 4.53 43.54 16.84
N THR A 932 3.63 42.57 16.77
CA THR A 932 2.19 42.76 16.54
C THR A 932 1.40 42.74 17.86
N PRO A 933 0.18 43.31 17.92
CA PRO A 933 -0.60 43.37 19.15
C PRO A 933 -0.98 42.01 19.73
N ASN A 934 -1.04 40.96 18.91
CA ASN A 934 -1.37 39.59 19.30
C ASN A 934 -0.14 38.72 19.60
N GLY A 935 1.06 39.33 19.73
CA GLY A 935 2.25 38.67 20.28
C GLY A 935 3.22 38.07 19.26
N ILE A 936 2.94 38.19 17.96
CA ILE A 936 3.85 37.76 16.89
C ILE A 936 4.98 38.79 16.76
N HIS A 937 6.24 38.36 16.80
CA HIS A 937 7.40 39.26 16.73
C HIS A 937 8.65 38.54 16.20
N MET A 938 9.62 39.29 15.69
CA MET A 938 10.89 38.74 15.22
C MET A 938 11.93 38.65 16.34
N ASP A 939 12.65 37.53 16.42
CA ASP A 939 13.88 37.40 17.19
C ASP A 939 15.04 38.05 16.42
N ASN A 940 15.64 39.10 17.00
CA ASN A 940 16.67 39.89 16.33
C ASN A 940 17.93 39.09 15.99
N ASP A 941 18.30 38.09 16.79
CA ASP A 941 19.54 37.33 16.62
C ASP A 941 19.44 36.32 15.48
N SER A 942 18.31 35.64 15.34
CA SER A 942 18.06 34.64 14.29
C SER A 942 17.33 35.19 13.06
N GLY A 943 16.56 36.27 13.20
CA GLY A 943 15.64 36.79 12.18
C GLY A 943 14.31 36.01 12.08
N LEU A 944 14.12 34.99 12.93
CA LEU A 944 12.94 34.12 12.93
C LEU A 944 11.74 34.79 13.61
N ILE A 945 10.53 34.41 13.21
CA ILE A 945 9.27 34.92 13.77
C ILE A 945 8.77 33.99 14.87
N PHE A 946 8.57 34.56 16.06
CA PHE A 946 7.85 33.94 17.15
C PHE A 946 6.35 33.93 16.87
N SER A 947 5.71 32.77 17.03
CA SER A 947 4.28 32.53 16.88
C SER A 947 3.68 32.10 18.22
N PRO A 948 2.59 32.75 18.69
CA PRO A 948 1.80 32.29 19.82
C PRO A 948 1.17 30.92 19.58
N ALA A 949 0.74 30.27 20.67
CA ALA A 949 0.03 29.00 20.58
C ALA A 949 -1.26 29.12 19.73
N HIS A 950 -1.55 28.11 18.90
CA HIS A 950 -2.75 27.99 18.06
C HIS A 950 -2.85 28.97 16.88
N PHE A 951 -1.76 29.66 16.50
CA PHE A 951 -1.79 30.66 15.41
C PHE A 951 -1.36 30.08 14.05
N THR A 952 -0.93 28.82 14.01
CA THR A 952 -0.58 28.11 12.76
C THR A 952 -1.80 27.43 12.16
N TRP A 953 -1.68 26.80 10.99
CA TRP A 953 -2.77 26.00 10.42
C TRP A 953 -3.17 24.79 11.26
N MET A 954 -2.31 24.35 12.20
CA MET A 954 -2.61 23.31 13.16
C MET A 954 -3.23 23.91 14.44
N ASP A 955 -4.41 24.53 14.34
CA ASP A 955 -4.98 25.47 15.32
C ASP A 955 -6.00 24.89 16.31
N THR A 956 -6.02 23.57 16.51
CA THR A 956 -6.98 22.96 17.45
C THR A 956 -6.78 23.45 18.89
N ASN A 957 -7.83 24.04 19.46
CA ASN A 957 -7.83 24.65 20.80
C ASN A 957 -8.96 24.08 21.69
N TYR A 958 -8.77 24.12 23.01
CA TYR A 958 -9.66 23.60 24.06
C TYR A 958 -10.24 22.19 23.80
N PRO A 959 -9.50 21.09 24.11
CA PRO A 959 -8.12 21.09 24.58
C PRO A 959 -7.13 21.48 23.47
N ALA A 960 -5.97 22.00 23.88
CA ALA A 960 -4.90 22.34 22.97
C ALA A 960 -4.28 21.07 22.36
N GLY A 961 -4.70 20.70 21.15
CA GLY A 961 -4.24 19.49 20.47
C GLY A 961 -2.84 19.63 19.86
N THR A 962 -2.54 20.81 19.30
CA THR A 962 -1.27 21.12 18.62
C THR A 962 -0.88 22.60 18.79
N PRO A 963 -0.50 23.04 19.99
CA PRO A 963 -0.29 24.47 20.28
C PRO A 963 0.80 25.12 19.42
N ARG A 964 1.93 24.44 19.16
CA ARG A 964 3.05 24.93 18.32
C ARG A 964 3.49 26.37 18.63
N GLU A 965 3.65 26.67 19.93
CA GLU A 965 4.18 27.96 20.42
C GLU A 965 5.70 28.03 20.24
N GLY A 966 6.21 29.15 19.72
CA GLY A 966 7.65 29.35 19.50
C GLY A 966 7.95 29.71 18.05
N TYR A 967 8.80 28.94 17.37
CA TYR A 967 9.18 29.20 15.97
C TYR A 967 8.78 28.00 15.08
N PRO A 968 7.53 27.92 14.60
CA PRO A 968 7.08 26.85 13.70
C PRO A 968 7.77 26.93 12.34
N VAL A 969 8.18 25.79 11.78
CA VAL A 969 9.05 25.74 10.60
C VAL A 969 8.43 26.37 9.36
N GLU A 970 7.13 26.19 9.12
CA GLU A 970 6.45 26.74 7.95
C GLU A 970 6.24 28.24 8.04
N ILE A 971 6.08 28.79 9.25
CA ILE A 971 6.04 30.25 9.45
C ILE A 971 7.39 30.86 9.03
N GLN A 972 8.50 30.18 9.33
CA GLN A 972 9.82 30.65 8.94
C GLN A 972 10.03 30.54 7.43
N ALA A 973 9.55 29.47 6.80
CA ALA A 973 9.62 29.30 5.34
C ALA A 973 8.79 30.37 4.60
N LEU A 974 7.57 30.64 5.08
CA LEU A 974 6.70 31.69 4.58
C LEU A 974 7.30 33.09 4.80
N TRP A 975 7.91 33.32 5.95
CA TRP A 975 8.60 34.58 6.27
C TRP A 975 9.82 34.82 5.37
N HIS A 976 10.65 33.80 5.19
CA HIS A 976 11.74 33.83 4.23
C HIS A 976 11.24 34.25 2.84
N LYS A 977 10.18 33.59 2.35
CA LYS A 977 9.61 33.90 1.02
C LYS A 977 9.03 35.31 0.94
N ALA A 978 8.38 35.78 2.01
CA ALA A 978 7.87 37.15 2.08
C ALA A 978 9.00 38.20 2.00
N LEU A 979 10.11 37.96 2.70
CA LEU A 979 11.30 38.82 2.65
C LEU A 979 11.98 38.82 1.28
N SER A 980 12.16 37.63 0.67
CA SER A 980 12.69 37.52 -0.69
C SER A 980 11.80 38.28 -1.67
N PHE A 981 10.48 38.14 -1.54
CA PHE A 981 9.53 38.86 -2.39
C PHE A 981 9.63 40.38 -2.19
N LEU A 982 9.73 40.87 -0.95
CA LEU A 982 9.93 42.28 -0.66
C LEU A 982 11.23 42.83 -1.24
N SER A 983 12.31 42.05 -1.27
CA SER A 983 13.56 42.48 -1.92
C SER A 983 13.43 42.68 -3.43
N GLU A 984 12.42 42.09 -4.07
CA GLU A 984 12.14 42.25 -5.50
C GLU A 984 11.23 43.45 -5.79
N ILE A 985 10.33 43.80 -4.85
CA ILE A 985 9.24 44.76 -5.09
C ILE A 985 9.39 46.09 -4.36
N ASP A 986 10.27 46.19 -3.35
CA ASP A 986 10.52 47.45 -2.64
C ASP A 986 11.57 48.31 -3.36
N SER A 987 11.71 49.56 -2.94
CA SER A 987 12.74 50.47 -3.43
C SER A 987 14.16 49.95 -3.14
N PRO A 988 15.17 50.32 -3.96
CA PRO A 988 16.49 49.67 -3.93
C PRO A 988 17.22 49.67 -2.56
N ASP A 989 17.07 50.71 -1.75
CA ASP A 989 17.75 50.81 -0.44
C ASP A 989 17.13 49.85 0.62
N PRO A 990 15.80 49.85 0.86
CA PRO A 990 15.14 48.80 1.64
C PRO A 990 15.33 47.37 1.10
N ALA A 991 15.35 47.18 -0.22
CA ALA A 991 15.49 45.87 -0.85
C ALA A 991 16.74 45.10 -0.41
N VAL A 992 17.87 45.79 -0.22
CA VAL A 992 19.12 45.18 0.28
C VAL A 992 18.94 44.65 1.71
N LYS A 993 18.20 45.37 2.55
CA LYS A 993 17.92 44.95 3.94
C LYS A 993 17.03 43.72 3.98
N TRP A 994 16.00 43.67 3.13
CA TRP A 994 15.12 42.50 3.00
C TRP A 994 15.89 41.27 2.52
N CYS A 995 16.75 41.42 1.52
CA CYS A 995 17.60 40.34 1.02
C CYS A 995 18.56 39.80 2.09
N ALA A 996 19.22 40.70 2.84
CA ALA A 996 20.12 40.32 3.93
C ALA A 996 19.38 39.60 5.07
N LEU A 997 18.17 40.03 5.40
CA LEU A 997 17.33 39.38 6.41
C LEU A 997 16.83 38.02 5.95
N ALA A 998 16.43 37.86 4.68
CA ALA A 998 16.05 36.56 4.11
C ALA A 998 17.21 35.55 4.20
N ALA A 999 18.42 35.96 3.80
CA ALA A 999 19.61 35.11 3.92
C ALA A 999 19.93 34.72 5.37
N LYS A 1000 19.68 35.64 6.32
CA LYS A 1000 19.81 35.37 7.76
C LYS A 1000 18.80 34.33 8.24
N VAL A 1001 17.54 34.46 7.86
CA VAL A 1001 16.46 33.51 8.18
C VAL A 1001 16.80 32.11 7.64
N GLN A 1002 17.19 32.02 6.36
CA GLN A 1002 17.61 30.76 5.74
C GLN A 1002 18.75 30.09 6.51
N LYS A 1003 19.80 30.85 6.85
CA LYS A 1003 20.93 30.32 7.65
C LYS A 1003 20.47 29.84 9.03
N SER A 1004 19.57 30.57 9.69
CA SER A 1004 19.03 30.20 11.00
C SER A 1004 18.17 28.93 10.93
N ILE A 1005 17.38 28.74 9.86
CA ILE A 1005 16.61 27.51 9.66
C ILE A 1005 17.55 26.30 9.61
N CYS A 1006 18.53 26.30 8.71
CA CYS A 1006 19.47 25.18 8.58
C CYS A 1006 20.28 24.92 9.85
N ALA A 1007 20.65 25.96 10.58
CA ALA A 1007 21.48 25.85 11.78
C ALA A 1007 20.71 25.41 13.04
N LEU A 1008 19.43 25.78 13.18
CA LEU A 1008 18.67 25.58 14.42
C LEU A 1008 17.64 24.46 14.34
N PHE A 1009 17.09 24.16 13.15
CA PHE A 1009 16.01 23.18 13.00
C PHE A 1009 16.50 21.77 12.65
N THR A 1010 17.70 21.60 12.08
CA THR A 1010 18.18 20.28 11.63
C THR A 1010 18.31 19.30 12.81
N THR A 1011 17.57 18.20 12.75
CA THR A 1011 17.56 17.14 13.76
C THR A 1011 18.74 16.18 13.57
N ARG A 1012 18.95 15.27 14.53
CA ARG A 1012 19.98 14.22 14.42
C ARG A 1012 19.71 13.23 13.28
N GLU A 1013 18.45 13.03 12.92
CA GLU A 1013 18.02 12.15 11.83
C GLU A 1013 18.07 12.83 10.45
N GLY A 1014 18.47 14.11 10.38
CA GLY A 1014 18.71 14.81 9.12
C GLY A 1014 17.48 15.46 8.49
N TYR A 1015 16.35 15.57 9.19
CA TYR A 1015 15.18 16.35 8.78
C TYR A 1015 15.03 17.60 9.67
N LEU A 1016 14.00 18.43 9.45
CA LEU A 1016 13.79 19.64 10.27
C LEU A 1016 12.83 19.39 11.43
N ALA A 1017 13.18 19.91 12.61
CA ALA A 1017 12.26 20.01 13.74
C ALA A 1017 10.96 20.72 13.29
N ASP A 1018 9.82 20.27 13.77
CA ASP A 1018 8.54 20.86 13.36
C ASP A 1018 8.37 22.29 13.90
N CYS A 1019 8.87 22.52 15.11
CA CYS A 1019 8.86 23.81 15.79
C CYS A 1019 10.07 23.91 16.73
N LEU A 1020 10.66 25.09 16.84
CA LEU A 1020 11.52 25.39 17.98
C LEU A 1020 10.63 25.93 19.10
N TYR A 1021 10.28 25.07 20.06
CA TYR A 1021 9.40 25.42 21.15
C TYR A 1021 10.05 26.45 22.08
N ALA A 1022 9.35 27.56 22.29
CA ALA A 1022 9.81 28.66 23.11
C ALA A 1022 8.60 29.35 23.75
N ARG A 1023 8.73 29.72 25.03
CA ARG A 1023 7.77 30.65 25.66
C ARG A 1023 8.00 32.07 25.13
N PRO A 1024 7.01 32.97 25.24
CA PRO A 1024 7.17 34.37 24.84
C PRO A 1024 8.42 35.00 25.46
N GLY A 1025 9.23 35.67 24.64
CA GLY A 1025 10.48 36.32 25.04
C GLY A 1025 11.71 35.41 25.11
N VAL A 1026 11.60 34.11 24.83
CA VAL A 1026 12.76 33.21 24.71
C VAL A 1026 13.32 33.26 23.28
N PRO A 1027 14.61 33.63 23.07
CA PRO A 1027 15.22 33.65 21.74
C PRO A 1027 15.32 32.26 21.10
N ALA A 1028 15.24 32.19 19.77
CA ALA A 1028 15.25 30.93 19.02
C ALA A 1028 16.47 30.03 19.32
N ARG A 1029 17.64 30.61 19.61
CA ARG A 1029 18.86 29.85 19.97
C ARG A 1029 18.77 29.11 21.31
N ARG A 1030 17.81 29.46 22.17
CA ARG A 1030 17.55 28.80 23.45
C ARG A 1030 16.25 28.00 23.45
N ALA A 1031 15.56 27.96 22.31
CA ALA A 1031 14.36 27.18 22.13
C ALA A 1031 14.69 25.68 22.09
N GLU A 1032 13.71 24.86 22.44
CA GLU A 1032 13.81 23.40 22.43
C GLU A 1032 13.29 22.86 21.09
N PRO A 1033 14.07 22.09 20.31
CA PRO A 1033 13.59 21.54 19.06
C PRO A 1033 12.55 20.42 19.29
N ASP A 1034 11.41 20.52 18.62
CA ASP A 1034 10.39 19.47 18.54
C ASP A 1034 10.75 18.48 17.43
N ASP A 1035 11.13 17.25 17.81
CA ASP A 1035 11.57 16.19 16.90
C ASP A 1035 10.41 15.41 16.25
N ALA A 1036 9.16 15.79 16.51
CA ALA A 1036 8.00 15.22 15.84
C ALA A 1036 8.09 15.39 14.31
N LEU A 1037 8.10 14.28 13.57
CA LEU A 1037 8.09 14.34 12.11
C LEU A 1037 6.72 14.77 11.61
N ARG A 1038 6.68 15.96 11.01
CA ARG A 1038 5.50 16.56 10.38
C ARG A 1038 5.78 17.00 8.95
N PRO A 1039 4.74 17.12 8.11
CA PRO A 1039 4.91 17.52 6.71
C PRO A 1039 5.20 19.02 6.51
N ASN A 1040 5.13 19.85 7.57
CA ASN A 1040 5.32 21.32 7.49
C ASN A 1040 6.67 21.74 6.89
N GLN A 1041 7.71 20.94 7.12
CA GLN A 1041 9.05 21.16 6.56
C GLN A 1041 9.12 21.11 5.03
N LEU A 1042 8.13 20.51 4.34
CA LEU A 1042 8.05 20.53 2.87
C LEU A 1042 7.94 21.97 2.33
N LEU A 1043 7.35 22.88 3.11
CA LEU A 1043 7.28 24.29 2.76
C LEU A 1043 8.65 24.97 2.81
N ALA A 1044 9.60 24.46 3.60
CA ALA A 1044 10.96 24.96 3.59
C ALA A 1044 11.67 24.70 2.25
N ILE A 1045 11.38 23.56 1.60
CA ILE A 1045 11.88 23.24 0.25
C ILE A 1045 11.15 24.06 -0.81
N THR A 1046 9.82 23.92 -0.89
CA THR A 1046 9.00 24.51 -1.97
C THR A 1046 9.01 26.05 -1.97
N LEU A 1047 9.30 26.69 -0.83
CA LEU A 1047 9.44 28.14 -0.72
C LEU A 1047 10.91 28.63 -0.74
N GLY A 1048 11.87 27.72 -0.95
CA GLY A 1048 13.30 28.03 -1.12
C GLY A 1048 14.03 28.44 0.16
N ALA A 1049 13.46 28.15 1.33
CA ALA A 1049 14.10 28.41 2.61
C ALA A 1049 15.25 27.42 2.90
N VAL A 1050 15.18 26.20 2.35
CA VAL A 1050 16.27 25.21 2.35
C VAL A 1050 16.58 24.83 0.91
N THR A 1051 17.87 24.89 0.56
CA THR A 1051 18.39 24.60 -0.79
C THR A 1051 19.54 23.60 -0.78
N ASP A 1052 19.97 23.16 0.41
CA ASP A 1052 20.98 22.11 0.55
C ASP A 1052 20.42 20.77 0.07
N TYR A 1053 21.05 20.18 -0.93
CA TYR A 1053 20.52 19.02 -1.63
C TYR A 1053 20.36 17.80 -0.73
N ASP A 1054 21.34 17.53 0.13
CA ASP A 1054 21.32 16.34 1.01
C ASP A 1054 20.27 16.50 2.10
N LEU A 1055 20.16 17.69 2.71
CA LEU A 1055 19.10 18.00 3.66
C LEU A 1055 17.72 17.91 3.01
N CYS A 1056 17.52 18.47 1.82
CA CYS A 1056 16.25 18.37 1.09
C CYS A 1056 15.86 16.92 0.80
N ARG A 1057 16.82 16.09 0.39
CA ARG A 1057 16.59 14.65 0.20
C ARG A 1057 16.20 13.93 1.49
N ASN A 1058 16.88 14.23 2.59
CA ASN A 1058 16.56 13.62 3.88
C ASN A 1058 15.17 14.03 4.37
N ILE A 1059 14.76 15.29 4.14
CA ILE A 1059 13.41 15.77 4.43
C ILE A 1059 12.36 14.98 3.63
N LEU A 1060 12.56 14.79 2.32
CA LEU A 1060 11.66 14.02 1.46
C LEU A 1060 11.57 12.56 1.92
N TYR A 1061 12.71 11.91 2.10
CA TYR A 1061 12.78 10.51 2.55
C TYR A 1061 12.10 10.30 3.92
N ALA A 1062 12.26 11.25 4.85
CA ALA A 1062 11.55 11.20 6.11
C ALA A 1062 10.03 11.36 5.91
N CYS A 1063 9.58 12.29 5.06
CA CYS A 1063 8.16 12.52 4.79
C CYS A 1063 7.47 11.38 4.04
N GLU A 1064 8.19 10.45 3.40
CA GLU A 1064 7.60 9.27 2.75
C GLU A 1064 6.76 8.41 3.71
N GLU A 1065 7.14 8.34 4.99
CA GLU A 1065 6.38 7.56 5.99
C GLU A 1065 5.04 8.21 6.38
N LEU A 1066 4.84 9.48 6.01
CA LEU A 1066 3.60 10.22 6.22
C LEU A 1066 2.61 10.01 5.08
N LEU A 1067 3.06 9.51 3.92
CA LEU A 1067 2.22 9.42 2.73
C LEU A 1067 1.16 8.33 2.84
N VAL A 1068 -0.05 8.69 2.43
CA VAL A 1068 -1.18 7.80 2.15
C VAL A 1068 -1.81 8.23 0.81
N PRO A 1069 -2.62 7.40 0.15
CA PRO A 1069 -3.23 7.76 -1.13
C PRO A 1069 -4.00 9.08 -1.07
N GLY A 1070 -3.57 10.06 -1.87
CA GLY A 1070 -4.18 11.39 -1.98
C GLY A 1070 -4.00 12.34 -0.79
N ALA A 1071 -3.24 11.96 0.25
CA ALA A 1071 -3.06 12.78 1.46
C ALA A 1071 -1.72 12.53 2.17
N ILE A 1072 -1.40 13.37 3.16
CA ILE A 1072 -0.18 13.24 3.97
C ILE A 1072 -0.51 13.36 5.46
N ARG A 1073 -0.12 12.38 6.28
CA ARG A 1073 -0.30 12.37 7.74
C ARG A 1073 0.32 13.62 8.37
N SER A 1074 -0.40 14.23 9.30
CA SER A 1074 0.08 15.42 10.02
C SER A 1074 1.18 15.10 11.03
N LEU A 1075 1.34 13.84 11.42
CA LEU A 1075 2.34 13.34 12.37
C LEU A 1075 2.65 11.87 12.05
N ALA A 1076 3.92 11.47 12.17
CA ALA A 1076 4.33 10.07 12.03
C ALA A 1076 4.01 9.21 13.25
N ASP A 1077 3.69 7.93 13.03
CA ASP A 1077 3.49 6.92 14.08
C ASP A 1077 4.84 6.44 14.64
N ARG A 1078 5.48 7.28 15.46
CA ARG A 1078 6.78 6.98 16.08
C ARG A 1078 6.94 7.61 17.47
N PRO A 1079 7.86 7.08 18.29
CA PRO A 1079 8.30 7.75 19.50
C PRO A 1079 8.97 9.09 19.21
N ILE A 1080 8.86 10.03 20.13
CA ILE A 1080 9.51 11.35 20.07
C ILE A 1080 10.27 11.65 21.38
N SER A 1081 11.25 12.55 21.32
CA SER A 1081 12.07 12.93 22.48
C SER A 1081 11.38 14.02 23.31
N ARG A 1082 10.76 15.00 22.66
CA ARG A 1082 10.02 16.07 23.34
C ARG A 1082 8.56 15.65 23.56
N PRO A 1083 8.04 15.58 24.80
CA PRO A 1083 6.67 15.14 25.03
C PRO A 1083 5.64 16.15 24.50
N LEU A 1084 4.63 15.65 23.77
CA LEU A 1084 3.49 16.43 23.29
C LEU A 1084 2.23 16.07 24.08
N GLU A 1085 2.08 16.68 25.26
CA GLU A 1085 0.94 16.46 26.15
C GLU A 1085 -0.33 17.18 25.67
N ILE A 1086 -1.44 16.46 25.53
CA ILE A 1086 -2.77 17.01 25.30
C ILE A 1086 -3.57 16.90 26.60
N LYS A 1087 -3.91 18.04 27.21
CA LYS A 1087 -4.60 18.10 28.51
C LYS A 1087 -6.04 18.56 28.35
N HIS A 1088 -6.97 17.80 28.91
CA HIS A 1088 -8.36 18.19 29.08
C HIS A 1088 -8.76 18.05 30.55
N THR A 1089 -9.27 19.12 31.18
CA THR A 1089 -9.67 19.14 32.59
C THR A 1089 -8.61 18.56 33.55
N ASN A 1090 -7.33 18.96 33.37
CA ASN A 1090 -6.15 18.46 34.11
C ASN A 1090 -5.80 16.96 33.93
N THR A 1091 -6.44 16.27 32.98
CA THR A 1091 -6.12 14.89 32.61
C THR A 1091 -5.39 14.88 31.27
N VAL A 1092 -4.30 14.12 31.17
CA VAL A 1092 -3.61 13.91 29.89
C VAL A 1092 -4.38 12.85 29.08
N LEU A 1093 -4.80 13.21 27.88
CA LEU A 1093 -5.64 12.36 27.02
C LEU A 1093 -4.83 11.37 26.16
N ASN A 1094 -3.58 11.70 25.82
CA ASN A 1094 -2.73 10.94 24.92
C ASN A 1094 -1.47 10.38 25.61
N ASN A 1095 -0.70 9.54 24.90
CA ASN A 1095 0.67 9.21 25.30
C ASN A 1095 1.62 10.32 24.79
N PRO A 1096 2.23 11.15 25.65
CA PRO A 1096 3.00 12.32 25.19
C PRO A 1096 4.25 11.97 24.37
N PHE A 1097 4.83 10.79 24.60
CA PHE A 1097 6.02 10.32 23.88
C PHE A 1097 5.66 9.47 22.65
N ASN A 1098 4.38 9.12 22.47
CA ASN A 1098 3.85 8.46 21.27
C ASN A 1098 2.50 9.12 20.91
N PRO A 1099 2.52 10.40 20.47
CA PRO A 1099 1.29 11.19 20.37
C PRO A 1099 0.45 10.89 19.13
N TYR A 1100 0.87 9.95 18.28
CA TYR A 1100 0.15 9.58 17.06
C TYR A 1100 -1.26 9.04 17.34
N GLN A 1101 -2.24 9.59 16.63
CA GLN A 1101 -3.65 9.21 16.66
C GLN A 1101 -4.20 9.16 15.23
N GLY A 1102 -4.20 7.97 14.64
CA GLY A 1102 -4.54 7.75 13.23
C GLY A 1102 -6.04 7.70 12.90
N THR A 1103 -6.95 7.81 13.87
CA THR A 1103 -8.41 7.74 13.63
C THR A 1103 -9.10 9.01 14.12
N TYR A 1104 -9.91 9.65 13.27
CA TYR A 1104 -10.71 10.83 13.59
C TYR A 1104 -12.19 10.46 13.69
N ALA A 1105 -12.61 10.02 14.87
CA ALA A 1105 -13.99 9.67 15.19
C ALA A 1105 -14.25 9.79 16.70
N GLY A 1106 -15.53 9.76 17.10
CA GLY A 1106 -15.96 9.86 18.49
C GLY A 1106 -16.10 11.29 18.99
N ASP A 1107 -16.10 11.43 20.32
CA ASP A 1107 -16.29 12.70 21.01
C ASP A 1107 -15.30 13.79 20.56
N GLU A 1108 -15.78 15.04 20.53
CA GLU A 1108 -15.02 16.16 20.00
C GLU A 1108 -13.75 16.45 20.79
N ASP A 1109 -13.89 16.62 22.10
CA ASP A 1109 -12.82 17.14 22.96
C ASP A 1109 -11.84 16.04 23.38
N THR A 1110 -12.31 14.79 23.50
CA THR A 1110 -11.49 13.68 23.98
C THR A 1110 -10.87 12.82 22.89
N MET A 1111 -11.42 12.82 21.67
CA MET A 1111 -10.96 11.96 20.57
C MET A 1111 -10.63 12.74 19.28
N ARG A 1112 -11.58 13.50 18.73
CA ARG A 1112 -11.41 14.16 17.42
C ARG A 1112 -10.39 15.31 17.45
N LYS A 1113 -10.52 16.27 18.37
CA LYS A 1113 -9.56 17.38 18.52
C LYS A 1113 -8.14 16.88 18.79
N PRO A 1114 -7.91 15.92 19.71
CA PRO A 1114 -6.60 15.30 19.87
C PRO A 1114 -6.02 14.71 18.58
N ALA A 1115 -6.83 14.05 17.74
CA ALA A 1115 -6.38 13.41 16.51
C ALA A 1115 -6.16 14.35 15.32
N TYR A 1116 -6.91 15.47 15.25
CA TYR A 1116 -7.06 16.34 14.07
C TYR A 1116 -5.77 16.82 13.40
N HIS A 1117 -4.71 16.98 14.18
CA HIS A 1117 -3.38 17.29 13.67
C HIS A 1117 -2.31 16.36 14.25
N ASN A 1118 -2.66 15.25 14.89
CA ASN A 1118 -1.69 14.31 15.47
C ASN A 1118 -1.77 12.91 14.84
N GLY A 1119 -2.21 12.79 13.59
CA GLY A 1119 -2.11 11.52 12.87
C GLY A 1119 -3.01 11.42 11.66
N THR A 1120 -4.12 12.17 11.62
CA THR A 1120 -4.95 12.32 10.42
C THR A 1120 -4.14 12.77 9.22
N ALA A 1121 -4.51 12.30 8.03
CA ALA A 1121 -3.88 12.70 6.79
C ALA A 1121 -4.61 13.86 6.13
N TRP A 1122 -3.87 14.86 5.68
CA TRP A 1122 -4.36 16.11 5.11
C TRP A 1122 -4.14 16.16 3.60
N THR A 1123 -5.15 16.60 2.86
CA THR A 1123 -5.11 16.61 1.39
C THR A 1123 -4.42 17.85 0.82
N TRP A 1124 -4.39 18.98 1.54
CA TRP A 1124 -3.87 20.25 1.02
C TRP A 1124 -2.34 20.34 1.01
N LEU A 1125 -1.65 19.68 1.95
CA LEU A 1125 -0.19 19.74 2.07
C LEU A 1125 0.50 18.61 1.29
N PHE A 1126 -0.23 17.55 0.94
CA PHE A 1126 0.26 16.44 0.12
C PHE A 1126 0.81 16.88 -1.26
N PRO A 1127 0.15 17.79 -2.01
CA PRO A 1127 0.70 18.35 -3.24
C PRO A 1127 2.09 18.98 -3.07
N SER A 1128 2.39 19.57 -1.90
CA SER A 1128 3.72 20.15 -1.62
C SER A 1128 4.81 19.09 -1.55
N PHE A 1129 4.50 17.83 -1.20
CA PHE A 1129 5.46 16.72 -1.30
C PHE A 1129 5.85 16.48 -2.76
N CYS A 1130 4.86 16.42 -3.65
CA CYS A 1130 5.06 16.20 -5.08
C CYS A 1130 5.80 17.39 -5.73
N GLU A 1131 5.50 18.61 -5.31
CA GLU A 1131 6.26 19.80 -5.72
C GLU A 1131 7.71 19.75 -5.23
N ALA A 1132 7.93 19.44 -3.95
CA ALA A 1132 9.26 19.32 -3.37
C ALA A 1132 10.10 18.23 -4.05
N TRP A 1133 9.47 17.12 -4.45
CA TRP A 1133 10.14 16.03 -5.20
C TRP A 1133 10.82 16.56 -6.46
N VAL A 1134 10.09 17.30 -7.30
CA VAL A 1134 10.61 17.85 -8.56
C VAL A 1134 11.62 18.98 -8.32
N GLU A 1135 11.43 19.81 -7.29
CA GLU A 1135 12.40 20.85 -6.92
C GLU A 1135 13.76 20.25 -6.49
N VAL A 1136 13.75 19.06 -5.89
CA VAL A 1136 14.97 18.39 -5.41
C VAL A 1136 15.62 17.55 -6.52
N TYR A 1137 14.85 16.70 -7.19
CA TYR A 1137 15.38 15.74 -8.16
C TYR A 1137 15.45 16.27 -9.60
N GLY A 1138 14.77 17.38 -9.90
CA GLY A 1138 14.74 18.03 -11.20
C GLY A 1138 13.59 17.57 -12.10
N ALA A 1139 13.48 18.19 -13.28
CA ALA A 1139 12.32 18.05 -14.18
C ALA A 1139 12.08 16.61 -14.72
N GLU A 1140 13.12 15.77 -14.77
CA GLU A 1140 13.01 14.37 -15.21
C GLU A 1140 12.19 13.52 -14.22
N SER A 1141 12.10 13.93 -12.95
CA SER A 1141 11.33 13.25 -11.91
C SER A 1141 9.83 13.60 -11.88
N LYS A 1142 9.35 14.42 -12.84
CA LYS A 1142 7.98 14.95 -12.83
C LYS A 1142 6.92 13.84 -12.91
N ASP A 1143 7.20 12.76 -13.63
CA ASP A 1143 6.21 11.69 -13.84
C ASP A 1143 5.99 10.88 -12.56
N THR A 1144 7.05 10.65 -11.76
CA THR A 1144 6.94 10.13 -10.38
C THR A 1144 6.04 11.02 -9.53
N ALA A 1145 6.29 12.32 -9.51
CA ALA A 1145 5.52 13.28 -8.71
C ALA A 1145 4.06 13.39 -9.15
N LEU A 1146 3.79 13.39 -10.47
CA LEU A 1146 2.45 13.41 -11.03
C LEU A 1146 1.71 12.09 -10.74
N SER A 1147 2.39 10.95 -10.84
CA SER A 1147 1.82 9.64 -10.50
C SER A 1147 1.43 9.59 -9.02
N LEU A 1148 2.29 10.05 -8.11
CA LEU A 1148 1.97 10.21 -6.68
C LEU A 1148 0.75 11.10 -6.48
N LEU A 1149 0.75 12.31 -7.05
CA LEU A 1149 -0.37 13.25 -6.93
C LEU A 1149 -1.69 12.67 -7.48
N SER A 1150 -1.61 11.86 -8.54
CA SER A 1150 -2.76 11.22 -9.17
C SER A 1150 -3.46 10.19 -8.28
N SER A 1151 -2.82 9.71 -7.21
CA SER A 1151 -3.46 8.85 -6.18
C SER A 1151 -4.71 9.47 -5.54
N ALA A 1152 -4.87 10.80 -5.62
CA ALA A 1152 -6.06 11.50 -5.18
C ALA A 1152 -7.30 11.25 -6.09
N VAL A 1153 -7.16 10.61 -7.26
CA VAL A 1153 -8.28 10.46 -8.22
C VAL A 1153 -9.47 9.71 -7.63
N GLU A 1154 -9.22 8.77 -6.72
CA GLU A 1154 -10.28 8.02 -6.06
C GLU A 1154 -11.05 8.90 -5.07
N LEU A 1155 -10.34 9.78 -4.35
CA LEU A 1155 -10.96 10.78 -3.47
C LEU A 1155 -11.79 11.78 -4.26
N ILE A 1156 -11.39 12.13 -5.49
CA ILE A 1156 -12.17 13.00 -6.37
C ILE A 1156 -13.39 12.27 -6.94
N SER A 1157 -13.26 10.98 -7.23
CA SER A 1157 -14.34 10.21 -7.85
C SER A 1157 -15.42 9.80 -6.86
N TYR A 1158 -15.04 9.38 -5.65
CA TYR A 1158 -15.94 8.86 -4.61
C TYR A 1158 -16.00 9.79 -3.38
N GLY A 1159 -16.90 9.54 -2.42
CA GLY A 1159 -17.17 10.51 -1.36
C GLY A 1159 -18.02 11.67 -1.88
N CYS A 1160 -17.60 12.92 -1.70
CA CYS A 1160 -18.25 14.06 -2.36
C CYS A 1160 -17.75 14.16 -3.80
N THR A 1161 -18.49 13.56 -4.73
CA THR A 1161 -17.97 13.32 -6.08
C THR A 1161 -17.65 14.62 -6.81
N GLY A 1162 -16.49 14.67 -7.46
CA GLY A 1162 -15.90 15.85 -8.07
C GLY A 1162 -15.04 16.70 -7.12
N HIS A 1163 -14.95 16.37 -5.83
CA HIS A 1163 -14.26 17.16 -4.81
C HIS A 1163 -13.24 16.33 -4.01
N ILE A 1164 -12.34 17.01 -3.31
CA ILE A 1164 -11.37 16.38 -2.39
C ILE A 1164 -11.81 16.68 -0.95
N PRO A 1165 -11.81 15.68 -0.04
CA PRO A 1165 -12.12 15.90 1.37
C PRO A 1165 -11.01 16.68 2.08
N GLU A 1166 -11.30 17.20 3.25
CA GLU A 1166 -10.36 17.92 4.09
C GLU A 1166 -9.26 17.02 4.64
N ILE A 1167 -9.68 15.90 5.26
CA ILE A 1167 -8.81 14.95 5.92
C ILE A 1167 -9.24 13.51 5.67
N LEU A 1168 -8.32 12.60 5.90
CA LEU A 1168 -8.54 11.16 5.99
C LEU A 1168 -8.09 10.65 7.37
N ASP A 1169 -8.61 9.51 7.79
CA ASP A 1169 -7.97 8.72 8.85
C ASP A 1169 -6.50 8.44 8.44
N GLY A 1170 -5.59 8.67 9.38
CA GLY A 1170 -4.17 8.36 9.20
C GLY A 1170 -3.94 6.87 9.02
N ASP A 1171 -4.68 6.02 9.74
CA ASP A 1171 -4.58 4.57 9.65
C ASP A 1171 -5.44 4.02 8.50
N TYR A 1172 -4.97 2.93 7.88
CA TYR A 1172 -5.70 2.17 6.88
C TYR A 1172 -7.05 1.72 7.47
N PRO A 1173 -8.20 1.87 6.76
CA PRO A 1173 -8.33 2.08 5.32
C PRO A 1173 -8.44 3.55 4.86
N HIS A 1174 -7.93 4.52 5.64
CA HIS A 1174 -7.88 5.93 5.25
C HIS A 1174 -9.24 6.53 4.87
N LYS A 1175 -10.26 6.28 5.70
CA LYS A 1175 -11.62 6.80 5.46
C LYS A 1175 -11.60 8.31 5.37
N ALA A 1176 -12.38 8.88 4.45
CA ALA A 1176 -12.58 10.32 4.36
C ALA A 1176 -13.30 10.84 5.61
N ARG A 1177 -12.79 11.94 6.17
CA ARG A 1177 -13.22 12.58 7.40
C ARG A 1177 -13.30 14.09 7.20
N GLY A 1178 -13.75 14.79 8.24
CA GLY A 1178 -13.87 16.23 8.20
C GLY A 1178 -14.83 16.68 7.10
N CYS A 1179 -14.58 17.86 6.58
CA CYS A 1179 -15.35 18.46 5.49
C CYS A 1179 -15.15 17.65 4.19
N ASP A 1180 -16.23 17.26 3.52
CA ASP A 1180 -16.15 16.31 2.39
C ASP A 1180 -15.77 16.98 1.06
N ALA A 1181 -16.02 18.29 0.93
CA ALA A 1181 -15.55 19.11 -0.18
C ALA A 1181 -14.74 20.31 0.33
N GLN A 1182 -13.41 20.22 0.27
CA GLN A 1182 -12.49 21.27 0.72
C GLN A 1182 -11.88 22.05 -0.46
N ALA A 1183 -11.96 23.39 -0.39
CA ALA A 1183 -11.34 24.36 -1.27
C ALA A 1183 -9.80 24.26 -1.38
N TRP A 1184 -9.03 24.39 -0.28
CA TRP A 1184 -7.56 24.41 -0.30
C TRP A 1184 -6.95 23.13 -0.87
N GLY A 1185 -7.52 21.97 -0.57
CA GLY A 1185 -7.05 20.66 -1.02
C GLY A 1185 -7.17 20.54 -2.53
N ALA A 1186 -8.37 20.83 -3.06
CA ALA A 1186 -8.61 20.88 -4.50
C ALA A 1186 -7.73 21.93 -5.20
N SER A 1187 -7.54 23.10 -4.60
CA SER A 1187 -6.78 24.20 -5.20
C SER A 1187 -5.28 23.91 -5.28
N GLU A 1188 -4.67 23.34 -4.24
CA GLU A 1188 -3.24 23.06 -4.20
C GLU A 1188 -2.91 21.83 -5.07
N ALA A 1189 -3.78 20.82 -5.10
CA ALA A 1189 -3.65 19.70 -6.04
C ALA A 1189 -3.66 20.19 -7.49
N LEU A 1190 -4.59 21.08 -7.86
CA LEU A 1190 -4.64 21.67 -9.20
C LEU A 1190 -3.41 22.55 -9.48
N ARG A 1191 -3.01 23.39 -8.51
CA ARG A 1191 -1.85 24.29 -8.64
C ARG A 1191 -0.59 23.51 -8.97
N VAL A 1192 -0.29 22.47 -8.19
CA VAL A 1192 0.90 21.64 -8.37
C VAL A 1192 0.81 20.85 -9.66
N TRP A 1193 -0.34 20.25 -9.97
CA TRP A 1193 -0.55 19.54 -11.24
C TRP A 1193 -0.23 20.41 -12.46
N ILE A 1194 -0.74 21.65 -12.49
CA ILE A 1194 -0.46 22.62 -13.55
C ILE A 1194 1.01 23.04 -13.54
N LYS A 1195 1.60 23.27 -12.35
CA LYS A 1195 3.02 23.66 -12.23
C LYS A 1195 3.94 22.61 -12.86
N LEU A 1196 3.77 21.34 -12.48
CA LEU A 1196 4.62 20.25 -12.94
C LEU A 1196 4.46 19.99 -14.45
N ASN A 1197 3.24 20.10 -14.99
CA ASN A 1197 3.00 19.95 -16.43
C ASN A 1197 3.52 21.13 -17.29
N LYS A 1198 3.70 22.33 -16.71
CA LYS A 1198 4.28 23.50 -17.40
C LYS A 1198 5.81 23.52 -17.39
N GLN A 1199 6.46 22.74 -16.51
CA GLN A 1199 7.92 22.68 -16.38
C GLN A 1199 8.58 21.70 -17.39
N GLY A 1200 7.81 21.18 -18.35
CA GLY A 1200 8.26 20.25 -19.39
C GLY A 1200 8.56 20.89 -20.74
#